data_AF-A0A8T7MK28-F1
#
_entry.id   AF-A0A8T7MK28-F1
#
_cell.length_a   1.000
_cell.length_b   1.000
_cell.length_c   1.000
_cell.angle_alpha   90.00
_cell.angle_beta   90.00
_cell.angle_gamma   90.00
#
_symmetry.space_group_name_H-M   'P 1'
#
loop_
_entity.id
_entity.type
_entity.pdbx_description
1 polymer ?
#
loop_
_entity_poly.entity_id
_entity_poly.type
_entity_poly.pdbx_seq_one_letter_code
_entity_poly.pdbx_strand_id
1 'polypeptide(L)'
;MAVVKRYIFRGWLNLETSLHIGSGQLNKLTDSPLRTSVDGTPLIPGTALGGLLRSQAERIVPLLNLDGGKECVGPGDNQATRCSCLVCQLFGSINPTTEKDRATRLIIRDAKLEQPNTPTEIRDGIGISRRRQTVGQHLKFDWQVLARGAKFRFEAQLETADEKLVELFCAALSEMLEGRVRIGGRSGRGPGRGKLNLETVSEISFGEDDLEALQTFLRTAPEERTHLMQVADPPAIFMGKQVQSLRKSLQPKLDSQNWPNFLEIEVALHFDQGLLINNPAQALLAAGDNAFVRTVRDASGRKTLYLPGSSLRGLLRSQAERIARTLSFARARKPGATGLVELSEHDYDQYYNFVAACDPVAVPRNETDPDQYELTPNGETKKYAAIACGHYLQNVMADLQKEVKQELSKPRPKTEDHAAQEYSKKILASIKNNSCLACQLFGNSFLAGKLKVSDAFPLNPAGLIDPEGATLQRMDFVAIDRFTGGARNSAKFEAYPHFSREPDDSKLVFSSTLTLQDLNFAQDGWIIGWLAYLLRDLLAGDLRLGYGKTKGLGQVRGRLSRVTFGSPEARPAWLFAHPPSPGWQTQESGFFYTHTLTPAAVLGHPFSATEDFRPEQELVNIYAKQFNTRIEQFRRNRAESPTA
;
A
#
# COMPACT_ATOMS: atom_id res chain seq x y z
N MET A 1 37.03 -26.61 5.88
CA MET A 1 36.39 -25.28 5.95
C MET A 1 34.99 -25.43 5.36
N ALA A 2 34.16 -24.39 5.23
CA ALA A 2 32.81 -24.56 4.69
C ALA A 2 32.83 -24.38 3.17
N VAL A 3 32.38 -25.37 2.41
CA VAL A 3 32.24 -25.29 0.96
C VAL A 3 31.31 -24.13 0.61
N VAL A 4 31.85 -23.11 -0.06
CA VAL A 4 31.05 -21.97 -0.50
C VAL A 4 30.23 -22.40 -1.72
N LYS A 5 28.90 -22.35 -1.57
CA LYS A 5 27.96 -22.63 -2.65
C LYS A 5 27.54 -21.32 -3.31
N ARG A 6 27.33 -21.34 -4.62
CA ARG A 6 26.76 -20.24 -5.39
C ARG A 6 25.39 -20.65 -5.93
N TYR A 7 24.36 -19.93 -5.52
CA TYR A 7 23.00 -20.09 -6.00
C TYR A 7 22.69 -19.00 -7.02
N ILE A 8 22.09 -19.36 -8.15
CA ILE A 8 21.63 -18.42 -9.18
C ILE A 8 20.14 -18.60 -9.40
N PHE A 9 19.39 -17.53 -9.17
CA PHE A 9 17.93 -17.47 -9.33
C PHE A 9 17.61 -16.65 -10.57
N ARG A 10 16.86 -17.23 -11.50
CA ARG A 10 16.48 -16.58 -12.75
C ARG A 10 14.99 -16.74 -13.01
N GLY A 11 14.35 -15.66 -13.42
CA GLY A 11 12.92 -15.67 -13.72
C GLY A 11 12.42 -14.41 -14.40
N TRP A 12 11.10 -14.28 -14.43
CA TRP A 12 10.39 -13.13 -14.98
C TRP A 12 9.49 -12.51 -13.93
N LEU A 13 9.68 -11.22 -13.71
CA LEU A 13 8.76 -10.41 -12.92
C LEU A 13 7.66 -9.87 -13.85
N ASN A 14 6.44 -10.38 -13.68
CA ASN A 14 5.28 -10.02 -14.47
C ASN A 14 4.40 -9.03 -13.70
N LEU A 15 4.19 -7.83 -14.24
CA LEU A 15 3.39 -6.80 -13.59
C LEU A 15 1.90 -6.95 -13.93
N GLU A 16 1.08 -7.03 -12.89
CA GLU A 16 -0.38 -7.07 -12.98
C GLU A 16 -0.98 -5.66 -13.09
N THR A 17 -0.34 -4.67 -12.46
CA THR A 17 -0.71 -3.25 -12.54
C THR A 17 0.41 -2.42 -13.15
N SER A 18 0.12 -1.15 -13.45
CA SER A 18 1.16 -0.22 -13.94
C SER A 18 2.32 -0.11 -12.95
N LEU A 19 3.52 0.23 -13.42
CA LEU A 19 4.69 0.44 -12.55
C LEU A 19 5.18 1.87 -12.63
N HIS A 20 5.54 2.44 -11.48
CA HIS A 20 6.29 3.69 -11.41
C HIS A 20 7.56 3.48 -10.59
N ILE A 21 8.71 3.76 -11.19
CA ILE A 21 10.00 3.87 -10.48
C ILE A 21 10.53 5.25 -10.79
N GLY A 22 10.48 6.14 -9.80
CA GLY A 22 10.91 7.52 -9.99
C GLY A 22 12.41 7.60 -10.25
N SER A 23 12.80 8.44 -11.21
CA SER A 23 14.22 8.73 -11.46
C SER A 23 14.88 9.59 -10.38
N GLY A 24 14.07 10.25 -9.53
CA GLY A 24 14.48 11.26 -8.56
C GLY A 24 14.71 12.66 -9.15
N GLN A 25 14.44 12.83 -10.45
CA GLN A 25 14.65 14.07 -11.20
C GLN A 25 13.32 14.65 -11.68
N LEU A 26 13.21 15.96 -11.77
CA LEU A 26 12.11 16.66 -12.45
C LEU A 26 12.45 16.81 -13.94
N ASN A 27 11.48 16.70 -14.84
CA ASN A 27 11.69 17.03 -16.26
C ASN A 27 10.53 17.89 -16.81
N LYS A 28 10.67 18.38 -18.05
CA LYS A 28 9.66 19.25 -18.68
C LYS A 28 8.34 18.53 -19.02
N LEU A 29 8.33 17.20 -19.04
CA LEU A 29 7.17 16.40 -19.43
C LEU A 29 6.32 15.97 -18.23
N THR A 30 6.93 15.77 -17.06
CA THR A 30 6.27 15.32 -15.85
C THR A 30 7.06 15.66 -14.58
N ASP A 31 6.35 15.83 -13.46
CA ASP A 31 6.94 16.01 -12.14
C ASP A 31 7.67 14.76 -11.63
N SER A 32 7.39 13.58 -12.21
CA SER A 32 8.03 12.34 -11.76
C SER A 32 8.18 11.34 -12.91
N PRO A 33 9.28 11.43 -13.69
CA PRO A 33 9.56 10.53 -14.81
C PRO A 33 10.06 9.18 -14.34
N LEU A 34 9.91 8.19 -15.22
CA LEU A 34 10.42 6.83 -14.99
C LEU A 34 11.94 6.80 -14.98
N ARG A 35 12.50 5.92 -14.16
CA ARG A 35 13.90 5.54 -14.23
C ARG A 35 14.14 4.71 -15.50
N THR A 36 15.10 5.15 -16.30
CA THR A 36 15.49 4.49 -17.56
C THR A 36 16.97 4.16 -17.56
N SER A 37 17.35 3.27 -18.47
CA SER A 37 18.72 2.97 -18.84
C SER A 37 19.29 4.13 -19.67
N VAL A 38 20.58 4.07 -19.97
CA VAL A 38 21.26 5.01 -20.88
C VAL A 38 20.60 5.03 -22.27
N ASP A 39 20.05 3.88 -22.70
CA ASP A 39 19.32 3.73 -23.96
C ASP A 39 17.86 4.25 -23.91
N GLY A 40 17.40 4.77 -22.77
CA GLY A 40 16.03 5.26 -22.59
C GLY A 40 15.00 4.18 -22.23
N THR A 41 15.39 2.91 -22.14
CA THR A 41 14.49 1.80 -21.79
C THR A 41 14.20 1.79 -20.28
N PRO A 42 12.94 1.69 -19.84
CA PRO A 42 12.61 1.52 -18.43
C PRO A 42 13.28 0.28 -17.81
N LEU A 43 13.82 0.41 -16.60
CA LEU A 43 14.42 -0.70 -15.86
C LEU A 43 14.08 -0.62 -14.37
N ILE A 44 14.18 -1.76 -13.68
CA ILE A 44 14.09 -1.82 -12.22
C ILE A 44 15.52 -1.99 -11.67
N PRO A 45 16.06 -0.99 -10.95
CA PRO A 45 17.39 -1.12 -10.39
C PRO A 45 17.50 -2.32 -9.44
N GLY A 46 18.61 -3.05 -9.50
CA GLY A 46 18.89 -4.18 -8.61
C GLY A 46 18.92 -3.76 -7.15
N THR A 47 19.35 -2.53 -6.87
CA THR A 47 19.28 -1.91 -5.54
C THR A 47 17.84 -1.70 -5.05
N ALA A 48 16.90 -1.38 -5.94
CA ALA A 48 15.49 -1.25 -5.59
C ALA A 48 14.86 -2.61 -5.28
N LEU A 49 15.17 -3.65 -6.07
CA LEU A 49 14.77 -5.03 -5.78
C LEU A 49 15.39 -5.55 -4.48
N GLY A 50 16.69 -5.27 -4.26
CA GLY A 50 17.39 -5.61 -3.03
C GLY A 50 16.78 -4.94 -1.80
N GLY A 51 16.43 -3.65 -1.90
CA GLY A 51 15.72 -2.94 -0.83
C GLY A 51 14.33 -3.54 -0.52
N LEU A 52 13.59 -3.96 -1.55
CA LEU A 52 12.29 -4.63 -1.37
C LEU A 52 12.43 -5.99 -0.68
N LEU A 53 13.35 -6.83 -1.15
CA LEU A 53 13.62 -8.15 -0.56
C LEU A 53 14.18 -8.02 0.86
N ARG A 54 15.04 -7.03 1.12
CA ARG A 54 15.53 -6.70 2.46
C ARG A 54 14.37 -6.33 3.38
N SER A 55 13.46 -5.47 2.95
CA SER A 55 12.28 -5.09 3.73
C SER A 55 11.38 -6.31 4.04
N GLN A 56 11.24 -7.27 3.12
CA GLN A 56 10.54 -8.52 3.42
C GLN A 56 11.28 -9.38 4.43
N ALA A 57 12.60 -9.51 4.32
CA ALA A 57 13.41 -10.24 5.29
C ALA A 57 13.31 -9.61 6.69
N GLU A 58 13.34 -8.28 6.81
CA GLU A 58 13.15 -7.54 8.07
C GLU A 58 11.77 -7.79 8.71
N ARG A 59 10.77 -8.16 7.91
CA ARG A 59 9.43 -8.54 8.41
C ARG A 59 9.33 -9.99 8.84
N ILE A 60 10.10 -10.88 8.20
CA ILE A 60 10.09 -12.32 8.47
C ILE A 60 10.95 -12.65 9.69
N VAL A 61 12.14 -12.06 9.83
CA VAL A 61 13.10 -12.37 10.91
C VAL A 61 12.51 -12.26 12.32
N PRO A 62 11.69 -11.24 12.67
CA PRO A 62 11.07 -11.15 13.99
C PRO A 62 10.13 -12.32 14.35
N LEU A 63 9.67 -13.08 13.37
CA LEU A 63 8.83 -14.27 13.56
C LEU A 63 9.65 -15.53 13.89
N LEU A 64 10.97 -15.47 13.69
CA LEU A 64 11.90 -16.59 13.82
C LEU A 64 12.63 -16.54 15.16
N ASN A 65 12.88 -17.70 15.75
CA ASN A 65 13.71 -17.88 16.95
C ASN A 65 15.20 -18.03 16.57
N LEU A 66 15.70 -17.11 15.74
CA LEU A 66 17.08 -17.10 15.25
C LEU A 66 17.84 -15.91 15.85
N ASP A 67 19.16 -16.07 16.07
CA ASP A 67 20.07 -15.02 16.59
C ASP A 67 19.60 -14.31 17.88
N GLY A 68 18.85 -15.00 18.75
CA GLY A 68 18.28 -14.42 19.96
C GLY A 68 17.21 -13.35 19.70
N GLY A 69 16.59 -13.34 18.51
CA GLY A 69 15.51 -12.42 18.15
C GLY A 69 15.98 -10.99 17.84
N LYS A 70 17.26 -10.80 17.46
CA LYS A 70 17.80 -9.47 17.16
C LYS A 70 17.21 -8.90 15.87
N GLU A 71 16.32 -7.92 16.02
CA GLU A 71 15.77 -7.14 14.90
C GLU A 71 16.87 -6.36 14.16
N CYS A 72 16.71 -6.19 12.85
CA CYS A 72 17.56 -5.30 12.05
C CYS A 72 17.29 -3.85 12.46
N VAL A 73 18.36 -3.08 12.64
CA VAL A 73 18.31 -1.74 13.25
C VAL A 73 18.30 -0.60 12.23
N GLY A 74 18.66 -0.92 10.98
CA GLY A 74 19.06 0.09 10.01
C GLY A 74 20.33 0.83 10.44
N PRO A 75 20.82 1.79 9.63
CA PRO A 75 21.92 2.64 10.04
C PRO A 75 21.44 3.62 11.12
N GLY A 76 22.10 3.63 12.28
CA GLY A 76 22.16 4.84 13.08
C GLY A 76 23.15 5.81 12.42
N ASP A 77 22.97 7.12 12.59
CA ASP A 77 23.88 8.14 12.04
C ASP A 77 25.33 8.04 12.58
N ASN A 78 25.58 7.19 13.60
CA ASN A 78 26.92 6.89 14.09
C ASN A 78 27.57 5.74 13.30
N GLN A 79 28.67 6.08 12.63
CA GLN A 79 29.62 5.20 11.91
C GLN A 79 30.29 4.11 12.77
N ALA A 80 29.83 3.85 14.01
CA ALA A 80 30.57 3.11 15.03
C ALA A 80 29.98 1.75 15.44
N THR A 81 28.71 1.44 15.16
CA THR A 81 28.09 0.19 15.62
C THR A 81 27.54 -0.67 14.49
N ARG A 82 28.08 -1.89 14.42
CA ARG A 82 27.91 -2.87 13.34
C ARG A 82 26.67 -3.71 13.61
N CYS A 83 25.65 -3.64 12.76
CA CYS A 83 24.55 -4.60 12.86
C CYS A 83 24.98 -5.95 12.27
N SER A 84 25.13 -6.98 13.12
CA SER A 84 25.52 -8.35 12.72
C SER A 84 24.34 -9.31 12.53
N CYS A 85 23.10 -8.80 12.46
CA CYS A 85 21.92 -9.64 12.30
C CYS A 85 21.88 -10.38 10.95
N LEU A 86 21.09 -11.46 10.88
CA LEU A 86 20.87 -12.26 9.67
C LEU A 86 20.51 -11.42 8.42
N VAL A 87 19.73 -10.34 8.57
CA VAL A 87 19.39 -9.44 7.45
C VAL A 87 20.64 -8.72 6.92
N CYS A 88 21.47 -8.16 7.81
CA CYS A 88 22.71 -7.48 7.41
C CYS A 88 23.76 -8.44 6.87
N GLN A 89 23.78 -9.69 7.34
CA GLN A 89 24.63 -10.73 6.78
C GLN A 89 24.22 -11.07 5.34
N LEU A 90 22.91 -11.13 5.04
CA LEU A 90 22.40 -11.42 3.71
C LEU A 90 22.51 -10.22 2.74
N PHE A 91 22.10 -9.02 3.15
CA PHE A 91 21.98 -7.85 2.27
C PHE A 91 23.12 -6.83 2.43
N GLY A 92 24.07 -7.06 3.34
CA GLY A 92 25.16 -6.13 3.64
C GLY A 92 24.76 -5.01 4.61
N SER A 93 25.76 -4.22 5.03
CA SER A 93 25.54 -2.99 5.78
C SER A 93 25.02 -1.88 4.85
N ILE A 94 24.10 -1.05 5.35
CA ILE A 94 23.43 -0.01 4.54
C ILE A 94 24.39 1.15 4.20
N ASN A 95 25.40 1.41 5.02
CA ASN A 95 26.46 2.39 4.80
C ASN A 95 27.83 1.78 5.16
N PRO A 96 28.57 1.20 4.20
CA PRO A 96 29.91 0.72 4.47
C PRO A 96 30.88 1.90 4.52
N THR A 97 31.19 2.41 5.71
CA THR A 97 32.08 3.57 5.91
C THR A 97 33.49 3.16 6.36
N THR A 98 33.80 1.87 6.47
CA THR A 98 35.09 1.39 7.00
C THR A 98 35.71 0.29 6.15
N GLU A 99 37.04 0.22 6.11
CA GLU A 99 37.82 -0.87 5.47
C GLU A 99 37.50 -2.28 6.02
N LYS A 100 36.70 -2.40 7.08
CA LYS A 100 36.29 -3.65 7.75
C LYS A 100 34.86 -4.07 7.44
N ASP A 101 34.18 -3.40 6.51
CA ASP A 101 32.83 -3.77 6.08
C ASP A 101 32.84 -5.09 5.29
N ARG A 102 31.99 -6.03 5.71
CA ARG A 102 31.83 -7.32 5.02
C ARG A 102 30.93 -7.09 3.81
N ALA A 103 31.51 -7.13 2.61
CA ALA A 103 30.72 -7.19 1.39
C ALA A 103 29.82 -8.45 1.44
N THR A 104 28.50 -8.25 1.35
CA THR A 104 27.58 -9.34 1.06
C THR A 104 27.92 -9.91 -0.32
N ARG A 105 27.76 -11.23 -0.47
CA ARG A 105 27.87 -11.90 -1.76
C ARG A 105 26.51 -12.18 -2.41
N LEU A 106 25.48 -11.44 -1.99
CA LEU A 106 24.21 -11.34 -2.70
C LEU A 106 24.33 -10.24 -3.76
N ILE A 107 24.18 -10.63 -5.02
CA ILE A 107 24.15 -9.72 -6.17
C ILE A 107 22.77 -9.83 -6.79
N ILE A 108 22.04 -8.71 -6.83
CA ILE A 108 20.76 -8.61 -7.55
C ILE A 108 21.00 -7.71 -8.75
N ARG A 109 20.80 -8.26 -9.95
CA ARG A 109 21.02 -7.51 -11.18
C ARG A 109 19.86 -6.58 -11.49
N ASP A 110 20.15 -5.51 -12.22
CA ASP A 110 19.13 -4.64 -12.78
C ASP A 110 18.18 -5.45 -13.66
N ALA A 111 16.88 -5.36 -13.37
CA ALA A 111 15.88 -6.07 -14.13
C ALA A 111 15.51 -5.26 -15.37
N LYS A 112 15.86 -5.82 -16.54
CA LYS A 112 15.61 -5.21 -17.85
C LYS A 112 14.23 -5.58 -18.37
N LEU A 113 13.57 -4.61 -19.00
CA LEU A 113 12.27 -4.80 -19.63
C LEU A 113 12.42 -5.68 -20.89
N GLU A 114 11.60 -6.73 -21.00
CA GLU A 114 11.61 -7.64 -22.16
C GLU A 114 11.08 -6.98 -23.42
N GLN A 115 10.12 -6.06 -23.25
CA GLN A 115 9.34 -5.43 -24.30
C GLN A 115 9.65 -3.92 -24.30
N PRO A 116 10.73 -3.45 -24.96
CA PRO A 116 11.19 -2.06 -24.85
C PRO A 116 10.14 -1.04 -25.28
N ASN A 117 9.26 -1.43 -26.21
CA ASN A 117 8.17 -0.60 -26.74
C ASN A 117 6.92 -0.60 -25.86
N THR A 118 6.99 -1.13 -24.63
CA THR A 118 5.85 -1.08 -23.71
C THR A 118 5.46 0.38 -23.48
N PRO A 119 4.20 0.76 -23.71
CA PRO A 119 3.76 2.15 -23.61
C PRO A 119 3.96 2.72 -22.20
N THR A 120 4.32 4.00 -22.15
CA THR A 120 4.31 4.78 -20.93
C THR A 120 3.15 5.76 -20.94
N GLU A 121 2.61 6.06 -19.76
CA GLU A 121 1.49 6.97 -19.60
C GLU A 121 1.81 8.00 -18.52
N ILE A 122 1.30 9.22 -18.68
CA ILE A 122 1.30 10.22 -17.61
C ILE A 122 -0.02 10.09 -16.85
N ARG A 123 0.07 9.92 -15.53
CA ARG A 123 -1.09 9.87 -14.63
C ARG A 123 -1.15 11.13 -13.79
N ASP A 124 -2.33 11.73 -13.72
CA ASP A 124 -2.60 12.87 -12.86
C ASP A 124 -2.91 12.42 -11.41
N GLY A 125 -2.38 13.17 -10.45
CA GLY A 125 -2.76 13.15 -9.05
C GLY A 125 -3.37 14.49 -8.63
N ILE A 126 -4.42 14.45 -7.81
CA ILE A 126 -5.03 15.64 -7.21
C ILE A 126 -5.07 15.53 -5.68
N GLY A 127 -4.73 16.62 -5.01
CA GLY A 127 -5.02 16.83 -3.60
C GLY A 127 -6.42 17.44 -3.42
N ILE A 128 -7.28 16.80 -2.63
CA ILE A 128 -8.63 17.30 -2.33
C ILE A 128 -8.65 17.79 -0.88
N SER A 129 -9.00 19.06 -0.68
CA SER A 129 -9.26 19.61 0.66
C SER A 129 -10.50 18.96 1.26
N ARG A 130 -10.42 18.54 2.52
CA ARG A 130 -11.52 17.81 3.17
C ARG A 130 -12.58 18.75 3.73
N ARG A 131 -12.19 19.97 4.10
CA ARG A 131 -13.12 21.03 4.51
C ARG A 131 -13.96 21.51 3.32
N ARG A 132 -13.30 21.85 2.21
CA ARG A 132 -13.97 22.45 1.04
C ARG A 132 -14.53 21.42 0.06
N GLN A 133 -14.09 20.16 0.14
CA GLN A 133 -14.37 19.10 -0.84
C GLN A 133 -13.97 19.47 -2.29
N THR A 134 -13.10 20.46 -2.46
CA THR A 134 -12.57 20.92 -3.75
C THR A 134 -11.10 20.53 -3.90
N VAL A 135 -10.60 20.58 -5.14
CA VAL A 135 -9.17 20.43 -5.42
C VAL A 135 -8.44 21.59 -4.78
N GLY A 136 -7.41 21.31 -3.97
CA GLY A 136 -6.59 22.37 -3.37
C GLY A 136 -5.76 23.08 -4.45
N GLN A 137 -5.60 24.40 -4.34
CA GLN A 137 -4.77 25.18 -5.25
C GLN A 137 -3.33 24.62 -5.23
N HIS A 138 -2.71 24.48 -6.41
CA HIS A 138 -1.34 23.94 -6.60
C HIS A 138 -1.08 22.48 -6.13
N LEU A 139 -2.12 21.67 -5.95
CA LEU A 139 -2.00 20.25 -5.56
C LEU A 139 -2.33 19.27 -6.67
N LYS A 140 -2.32 19.74 -7.92
CA LYS A 140 -2.24 18.89 -9.10
C LYS A 140 -0.77 18.59 -9.36
N PHE A 141 -0.46 17.33 -9.59
CA PHE A 141 0.87 16.88 -9.95
C PHE A 141 0.73 15.64 -10.81
N ASP A 142 1.70 15.36 -11.66
CA ASP A 142 1.66 14.21 -12.55
C ASP A 142 2.84 13.26 -12.34
N TRP A 143 2.72 12.04 -12.85
CA TRP A 143 3.83 11.09 -12.83
C TRP A 143 3.73 10.12 -13.99
N GLN A 144 4.88 9.69 -14.50
CA GLN A 144 4.95 8.71 -15.57
C GLN A 144 4.85 7.29 -15.00
N VAL A 145 4.05 6.44 -15.64
CA VAL A 145 3.94 5.01 -15.34
C VAL A 145 4.21 4.17 -16.58
N LEU A 146 4.78 2.99 -16.39
CA LEU A 146 4.81 1.95 -17.39
C LEU A 146 3.49 1.19 -17.36
N ALA A 147 2.93 0.89 -18.54
CA ALA A 147 1.68 0.15 -18.65
C ALA A 147 1.73 -1.22 -17.95
N ARG A 148 0.57 -1.73 -17.54
CA ARG A 148 0.42 -3.08 -16.97
C ARG A 148 0.81 -4.15 -17.99
N GLY A 149 1.17 -5.34 -17.50
CA GLY A 149 1.60 -6.47 -18.33
C GLY A 149 3.09 -6.44 -18.70
N ALA A 150 3.83 -5.39 -18.33
CA ALA A 150 5.27 -5.34 -18.50
C ALA A 150 5.98 -6.51 -17.77
N LYS A 151 6.99 -7.07 -18.44
CA LYS A 151 7.79 -8.19 -17.97
C LYS A 151 9.25 -7.78 -17.81
N PHE A 152 9.82 -8.04 -16.64
CA PHE A 152 11.20 -7.72 -16.33
C PHE A 152 12.01 -8.98 -16.05
N ARG A 153 13.21 -9.06 -16.63
CA ARG A 153 14.13 -10.18 -16.39
C ARG A 153 14.70 -10.09 -14.98
N PHE A 154 14.38 -11.05 -14.11
CA PHE A 154 14.94 -11.13 -12.76
C PHE A 154 16.15 -12.06 -12.71
N GLU A 155 17.24 -11.59 -12.11
CA GLU A 155 18.42 -12.39 -11.81
C GLU A 155 19.03 -12.00 -10.46
N ALA A 156 19.23 -13.00 -9.59
CA ALA A 156 19.93 -12.85 -8.32
C ALA A 156 20.94 -13.98 -8.13
N GLN A 157 22.09 -13.65 -7.55
CA GLN A 157 23.17 -14.58 -7.23
C GLN A 157 23.49 -14.46 -5.74
N LEU A 158 23.51 -15.59 -5.04
CA LEU A 158 23.88 -15.64 -3.62
C LEU A 158 25.04 -16.61 -3.44
N GLU A 159 26.17 -16.15 -2.90
CA GLU A 159 27.27 -17.03 -2.49
C GLU A 159 27.37 -17.11 -0.98
N THR A 160 27.17 -18.30 -0.44
CA THR A 160 27.23 -18.50 1.00
C THR A 160 27.47 -19.98 1.32
N ALA A 161 28.12 -20.22 2.45
CA ALA A 161 28.15 -21.54 3.07
C ALA A 161 27.12 -21.67 4.20
N ASP A 162 26.48 -20.56 4.60
CA ASP A 162 25.43 -20.52 5.59
C ASP A 162 24.06 -20.74 4.92
N GLU A 163 23.47 -21.90 5.19
CA GLU A 163 22.15 -22.29 4.70
C GLU A 163 21.04 -21.36 5.22
N LYS A 164 21.17 -20.77 6.40
CA LYS A 164 20.15 -19.84 6.95
C LYS A 164 20.01 -18.57 6.13
N LEU A 165 21.08 -18.11 5.49
CA LEU A 165 21.02 -16.98 4.55
C LEU A 165 20.28 -17.36 3.26
N VAL A 166 20.45 -18.58 2.78
CA VAL A 166 19.71 -19.11 1.62
C VAL A 166 18.23 -19.25 1.95
N GLU A 167 17.92 -19.85 3.11
CA GLU A 167 16.56 -20.01 3.61
C GLU A 167 15.83 -18.65 3.76
N LEU A 168 16.48 -17.67 4.39
CA LEU A 168 15.92 -16.32 4.56
C LEU A 168 15.70 -15.63 3.21
N PHE A 169 16.66 -15.73 2.29
CA PHE A 169 16.52 -15.17 0.95
C PHE A 169 15.35 -15.82 0.20
N CYS A 170 15.21 -17.15 0.26
CA CYS A 170 14.12 -17.88 -0.35
C CYS A 170 12.77 -17.51 0.28
N ALA A 171 12.69 -17.32 1.59
CA ALA A 171 11.48 -16.87 2.27
C ALA A 171 11.06 -15.46 1.81
N ALA A 172 12.00 -14.50 1.76
CA ALA A 172 11.72 -13.17 1.24
C ALA A 172 11.30 -13.18 -0.24
N LEU A 173 11.96 -14.00 -1.06
CA LEU A 173 11.66 -14.14 -2.48
C LEU A 173 10.31 -14.82 -2.70
N SER A 174 9.92 -15.77 -1.85
CA SER A 174 8.63 -16.47 -1.94
C SER A 174 7.44 -15.52 -1.83
N GLU A 175 7.52 -14.48 -1.02
CA GLU A 175 6.47 -13.45 -0.94
C GLU A 175 6.30 -12.66 -2.26
N MET A 176 7.39 -12.53 -3.02
CA MET A 176 7.37 -11.93 -4.36
C MET A 176 6.84 -12.89 -5.43
N LEU A 177 7.08 -14.21 -5.30
CA LEU A 177 6.46 -15.24 -6.15
C LEU A 177 4.94 -15.22 -6.02
N GLU A 178 4.45 -15.07 -4.79
CA GLU A 178 3.02 -15.03 -4.49
C GLU A 178 2.35 -13.68 -4.82
N GLY A 179 3.14 -12.68 -5.22
CA GLY A 179 2.64 -11.36 -5.64
C GLY A 179 2.25 -10.41 -4.52
N ARG A 180 2.76 -10.66 -3.30
CA ARG A 180 2.46 -9.86 -2.10
C ARG A 180 3.41 -8.68 -1.92
N VAL A 181 4.54 -8.67 -2.63
CA VAL A 181 5.48 -7.56 -2.64
C VAL A 181 5.06 -6.55 -3.71
N ARG A 182 4.86 -5.29 -3.30
CA ARG A 182 4.59 -4.20 -4.24
C ARG A 182 5.88 -3.49 -4.65
N ILE A 183 6.03 -3.23 -5.94
CA ILE A 183 7.27 -2.79 -6.56
C ILE A 183 7.14 -1.32 -7.00
N GLY A 184 8.18 -0.54 -6.71
CA GLY A 184 8.25 0.86 -7.11
C GLY A 184 7.50 1.83 -6.19
N GLY A 185 7.49 3.10 -6.61
CA GLY A 185 6.93 4.22 -5.87
C GLY A 185 5.41 4.27 -5.91
N ARG A 186 4.81 4.96 -4.92
CA ARG A 186 3.35 5.18 -4.82
C ARG A 186 2.52 3.88 -4.81
N SER A 187 3.13 2.76 -4.46
CA SER A 187 2.54 1.42 -4.50
C SER A 187 1.29 1.22 -3.63
N GLY A 188 1.08 2.09 -2.64
CA GLY A 188 -0.17 2.12 -1.87
C GLY A 188 -1.38 2.69 -2.61
N ARG A 189 -1.21 3.23 -3.82
CA ARG A 189 -2.25 3.95 -4.59
C ARG A 189 -2.58 3.33 -5.96
N GLY A 190 -2.22 2.07 -6.18
CA GLY A 190 -2.53 1.36 -7.43
C GLY A 190 -1.36 0.60 -8.05
N PRO A 191 -0.22 1.27 -8.35
CA PRO A 191 0.86 0.68 -9.13
C PRO A 191 1.67 -0.37 -8.36
N GLY A 192 2.42 -1.19 -9.10
CA GLY A 192 3.45 -2.06 -8.56
C GLY A 192 3.01 -3.44 -8.10
N ARG A 193 1.79 -3.91 -8.41
CA ARG A 193 1.44 -5.32 -8.19
C ARG A 193 2.06 -6.16 -9.29
N GLY A 194 2.67 -7.29 -8.93
CA GLY A 194 3.22 -8.23 -9.88
C GLY A 194 3.71 -9.49 -9.20
N LYS A 195 3.93 -10.54 -9.98
CA LYS A 195 4.42 -11.84 -9.52
C LYS A 195 5.74 -12.16 -10.17
N LEU A 196 6.67 -12.69 -9.38
CA LEU A 196 7.89 -13.29 -9.92
C LEU A 196 7.61 -14.75 -10.27
N ASN A 197 7.98 -15.16 -11.47
CA ASN A 197 7.97 -16.55 -11.91
C ASN A 197 9.41 -16.99 -12.10
N LEU A 198 9.91 -17.89 -11.24
CA LEU A 198 11.25 -18.46 -11.41
C LEU A 198 11.24 -19.53 -12.49
N GLU A 199 12.18 -19.43 -13.43
CA GLU A 199 12.40 -20.42 -14.48
C GLU A 199 13.45 -21.44 -14.04
N THR A 200 14.53 -20.97 -13.42
CA THR A 200 15.65 -21.83 -13.03
C THR A 200 16.22 -21.39 -11.69
N VAL A 201 16.58 -22.38 -10.88
CA VAL A 201 17.47 -22.22 -9.73
C VAL A 201 18.64 -23.17 -9.97
N SER A 202 19.86 -22.62 -9.97
CA SER A 202 21.07 -23.38 -10.22
C SER A 202 21.98 -23.30 -9.01
N GLU A 203 22.56 -24.43 -8.63
CA GLU A 203 23.56 -24.53 -7.58
C GLU A 203 24.92 -24.87 -8.21
N ILE A 204 25.93 -24.12 -7.81
CA ILE A 204 27.33 -24.43 -8.11
C ILE A 204 28.02 -24.64 -6.77
N SER A 205 28.55 -25.84 -6.56
CA SER A 205 29.38 -26.18 -5.41
C SER A 205 30.73 -26.69 -5.91
N PHE A 206 31.82 -26.20 -5.32
CA PHE A 206 33.16 -26.74 -5.55
C PHE A 206 33.58 -27.47 -4.28
N GLY A 207 33.91 -28.77 -4.37
CA GLY A 207 34.54 -29.48 -3.26
C GLY A 207 35.90 -28.86 -2.92
N GLU A 208 36.37 -28.99 -1.67
CA GLU A 208 37.64 -28.40 -1.24
C GLU A 208 38.85 -28.93 -2.04
N ASP A 209 38.74 -30.12 -2.65
CA ASP A 209 39.81 -30.80 -3.40
C ASP A 209 39.55 -30.93 -4.91
N ASP A 210 38.48 -30.33 -5.46
CA ASP A 210 38.13 -30.48 -6.88
C ASP A 210 38.77 -29.38 -7.76
N LEU A 211 40.10 -29.41 -7.80
CA LEU A 211 40.91 -28.46 -8.56
C LEU A 211 40.60 -28.53 -10.07
N GLU A 212 40.23 -29.71 -10.55
CA GLU A 212 39.91 -29.98 -11.95
C GLU A 212 38.56 -29.36 -12.34
N ALA A 213 37.51 -29.51 -11.51
CA ALA A 213 36.24 -28.82 -11.74
C ALA A 213 36.38 -27.30 -11.65
N LEU A 214 37.17 -26.79 -10.70
CA LEU A 214 37.43 -25.35 -10.59
C LEU A 214 38.17 -24.80 -11.83
N GLN A 215 39.22 -25.49 -12.30
CA GLN A 215 39.95 -25.10 -13.51
C GLN A 215 39.05 -25.15 -14.75
N THR A 216 38.21 -26.18 -14.86
CA THR A 216 37.23 -26.31 -15.94
C THR A 216 36.25 -25.13 -15.91
N PHE A 217 35.71 -24.78 -14.74
CA PHE A 217 34.83 -23.62 -14.57
C PHE A 217 35.50 -22.30 -14.95
N LEU A 218 36.75 -22.09 -14.54
CA LEU A 218 37.48 -20.86 -14.85
C LEU A 218 37.80 -20.73 -16.35
N ARG A 219 38.11 -21.84 -17.03
CA ARG A 219 38.43 -21.88 -18.47
C ARG A 219 37.20 -21.81 -19.37
N THR A 220 36.04 -22.25 -18.87
CA THR A 220 34.79 -22.25 -19.64
C THR A 220 34.22 -20.84 -19.73
N ALA A 221 33.81 -20.42 -20.94
CA ALA A 221 33.20 -19.12 -21.17
C ALA A 221 31.91 -18.96 -20.35
N PRO A 222 31.55 -17.76 -19.85
CA PRO A 222 30.38 -17.57 -19.00
C PRO A 222 29.06 -18.12 -19.57
N GLU A 223 28.89 -18.05 -20.90
CA GLU A 223 27.73 -18.62 -21.60
C GLU A 223 27.69 -20.17 -21.58
N GLU A 224 28.86 -20.82 -21.61
CA GLU A 224 28.99 -22.29 -21.66
C GLU A 224 29.01 -22.94 -20.27
N ARG A 225 29.19 -22.14 -19.21
CA ARG A 225 29.19 -22.60 -17.82
C ARG A 225 27.89 -23.26 -17.39
N THR A 226 26.81 -23.09 -18.14
CA THR A 226 25.48 -23.69 -17.90
C THR A 226 25.56 -25.22 -17.71
N HIS A 227 26.46 -25.90 -18.43
CA HIS A 227 26.67 -27.35 -18.29
C HIS A 227 27.41 -27.76 -17.01
N LEU A 228 28.12 -26.83 -16.38
CA LEU A 228 28.83 -27.04 -15.11
C LEU A 228 27.95 -26.71 -13.90
N MET A 229 26.77 -26.15 -14.12
CA MET A 229 25.80 -25.86 -13.07
C MET A 229 24.96 -27.11 -12.82
N GLN A 230 24.89 -27.56 -11.57
CA GLN A 230 23.86 -28.52 -11.22
C GLN A 230 22.55 -27.74 -11.18
N VAL A 231 21.64 -28.09 -12.10
CA VAL A 231 20.26 -27.63 -11.97
C VAL A 231 19.77 -28.23 -10.66
N ALA A 232 19.38 -27.36 -9.72
CA ALA A 232 18.79 -27.82 -8.48
C ALA A 232 17.47 -28.56 -8.78
N ASP A 233 16.77 -29.01 -7.74
CA ASP A 233 15.37 -29.38 -7.93
C ASP A 233 14.60 -28.29 -8.70
N PRO A 234 13.52 -28.64 -9.42
CA PRO A 234 12.62 -27.65 -10.01
C PRO A 234 12.38 -26.47 -9.07
N PRO A 235 12.38 -25.21 -9.53
CA PRO A 235 12.39 -24.04 -8.65
C PRO A 235 11.36 -24.09 -7.51
N ALA A 236 10.14 -24.57 -7.79
CA ALA A 236 9.10 -24.74 -6.78
C ALA A 236 9.50 -25.69 -5.64
N ILE A 237 10.13 -26.83 -5.96
CA ILE A 237 10.59 -27.82 -4.99
C ILE A 237 11.76 -27.27 -4.18
N PHE A 238 12.75 -26.66 -4.84
CA PHE A 238 13.88 -26.04 -4.14
C PHE A 238 13.40 -24.96 -3.16
N MET A 239 12.59 -24.01 -3.64
CA MET A 239 12.03 -22.93 -2.82
C MET A 239 11.21 -23.48 -1.65
N GLY A 240 10.35 -24.48 -1.90
CA GLY A 240 9.54 -25.13 -0.88
C GLY A 240 10.38 -25.76 0.24
N LYS A 241 11.45 -26.49 -0.10
CA LYS A 241 12.39 -27.07 0.87
C LYS A 241 13.02 -26.00 1.77
N GLN A 242 13.53 -24.92 1.17
CA GLN A 242 14.19 -23.84 1.91
C GLN A 242 13.22 -23.11 2.85
N VAL A 243 12.01 -22.78 2.36
CA VAL A 243 10.98 -22.11 3.17
C VAL A 243 10.50 -23.01 4.31
N GLN A 244 10.26 -24.30 4.04
CA GLN A 244 9.83 -25.25 5.05
C GLN A 244 10.91 -25.48 6.12
N SER A 245 12.19 -25.49 5.73
CA SER A 245 13.30 -25.54 6.68
C SER A 245 13.30 -24.32 7.61
N LEU A 246 13.13 -23.11 7.07
CA LEU A 246 13.09 -21.88 7.87
C LEU A 246 11.91 -21.84 8.85
N ARG A 247 10.73 -22.32 8.42
CA ARG A 247 9.52 -22.37 9.25
C ARG A 247 9.70 -23.21 10.52
N LYS A 248 10.58 -24.22 10.51
CA LYS A 248 10.90 -24.99 11.74
C LYS A 248 11.52 -24.12 12.83
N SER A 249 12.05 -22.96 12.47
CA SER A 249 12.62 -21.98 13.40
C SER A 249 11.62 -20.91 13.86
N LEU A 250 10.31 -21.03 13.59
CA LEU A 250 9.30 -20.10 14.11
C LEU A 250 9.29 -20.07 15.65
N GLN A 251 9.07 -18.89 16.26
CA GLN A 251 9.05 -18.76 17.72
C GLN A 251 7.80 -19.40 18.34
N PRO A 252 7.90 -20.11 19.49
CA PRO A 252 6.73 -20.69 20.18
C PRO A 252 5.85 -19.66 20.93
N LYS A 253 6.43 -18.53 21.39
CA LYS A 253 5.66 -17.50 22.14
C LYS A 253 4.68 -16.71 21.28
N LEU A 254 4.84 -16.82 19.97
CA LEU A 254 3.98 -16.21 18.97
C LEU A 254 2.51 -16.73 19.12
N ASP A 255 2.33 -17.96 19.63
CA ASP A 255 1.04 -18.65 19.86
C ASP A 255 -0.01 -17.88 20.69
N SER A 256 0.36 -16.84 21.45
CA SER A 256 -0.56 -16.07 22.31
C SER A 256 -0.83 -14.62 21.88
N GLN A 257 -0.12 -14.07 20.88
CA GLN A 257 -0.26 -12.67 20.44
C GLN A 257 -0.47 -12.48 18.92
N ASN A 258 -0.73 -13.54 18.17
CA ASN A 258 -0.58 -13.52 16.72
C ASN A 258 -1.85 -13.41 15.89
N TRP A 259 -1.76 -12.52 14.91
CA TRP A 259 -2.78 -12.15 13.95
C TRP A 259 -2.15 -12.15 12.55
N PRO A 260 -2.94 -12.03 11.47
CA PRO A 260 -2.40 -12.32 10.16
C PRO A 260 -1.41 -11.21 9.75
N ASN A 261 -0.22 -11.59 9.28
CA ASN A 261 0.83 -10.67 8.83
C ASN A 261 0.30 -9.73 7.74
N PHE A 262 -0.56 -10.26 6.88
CA PHE A 262 -1.28 -9.51 5.87
C PHE A 262 -2.75 -9.92 5.80
N LEU A 263 -3.58 -8.99 5.35
CA LEU A 263 -4.97 -9.21 4.98
C LEU A 263 -5.17 -8.69 3.55
N GLU A 264 -5.65 -9.53 2.66
CA GLU A 264 -6.03 -9.18 1.30
C GLU A 264 -7.54 -9.38 1.11
N ILE A 265 -8.21 -8.35 0.61
CA ILE A 265 -9.66 -8.37 0.34
C ILE A 265 -9.87 -7.96 -1.11
N GLU A 266 -10.45 -8.86 -1.88
CA GLU A 266 -10.91 -8.57 -3.24
C GLU A 266 -12.36 -8.14 -3.20
N VAL A 267 -12.63 -6.98 -3.80
CA VAL A 267 -13.94 -6.35 -3.82
C VAL A 267 -14.34 -6.08 -5.26
N ALA A 268 -15.51 -6.58 -5.64
CA ALA A 268 -16.23 -6.17 -6.84
C ALA A 268 -17.06 -4.92 -6.53
N LEU A 269 -16.80 -3.83 -7.23
CA LEU A 269 -17.48 -2.55 -7.10
C LEU A 269 -18.56 -2.45 -8.15
N HIS A 270 -19.81 -2.58 -7.74
CA HIS A 270 -20.97 -2.44 -8.61
C HIS A 270 -21.46 -1.00 -8.62
N PHE A 271 -21.64 -0.43 -9.81
CA PHE A 271 -22.18 0.89 -10.03
C PHE A 271 -23.57 0.78 -10.66
N ASP A 272 -24.56 1.24 -9.90
CA ASP A 272 -25.99 1.21 -10.28
C ASP A 272 -26.36 2.43 -11.15
N GLN A 273 -25.46 3.41 -11.22
CA GLN A 273 -25.62 4.68 -11.92
C GLN A 273 -24.36 4.99 -12.71
N GLY A 274 -24.44 5.98 -13.60
CA GLY A 274 -23.30 6.45 -14.37
C GLY A 274 -22.11 6.80 -13.48
N LEU A 275 -20.92 6.38 -13.89
CA LEU A 275 -19.67 6.67 -13.20
C LEU A 275 -18.83 7.64 -14.04
N LEU A 276 -18.27 8.65 -13.39
CA LEU A 276 -17.32 9.57 -14.01
C LEU A 276 -16.13 9.80 -13.07
N ILE A 277 -14.94 9.42 -13.51
CA ILE A 277 -13.69 9.89 -12.92
C ILE A 277 -13.06 10.82 -13.95
N ASN A 278 -13.06 12.12 -13.65
CA ASN A 278 -12.64 13.12 -14.62
C ASN A 278 -11.12 13.09 -14.84
N ASN A 279 -10.71 13.06 -16.12
CA ASN A 279 -9.37 13.40 -16.55
C ASN A 279 -9.43 14.57 -17.55
N PRO A 280 -8.90 15.76 -17.21
CA PRO A 280 -8.97 16.94 -18.08
C PRO A 280 -8.18 16.79 -19.40
N ALA A 281 -7.09 16.01 -19.41
CA ALA A 281 -6.35 15.75 -20.65
C ALA A 281 -7.14 14.86 -21.62
N GLN A 282 -7.93 13.91 -21.09
CA GLN A 282 -8.82 13.09 -21.91
C GLN A 282 -10.08 13.85 -22.33
N ALA A 283 -10.54 14.80 -21.52
CA ALA A 283 -11.65 15.68 -21.86
C ALA A 283 -11.37 16.50 -23.12
N LEU A 284 -10.15 17.06 -23.22
CA LEU A 284 -9.69 17.79 -24.40
C LEU A 284 -9.74 16.94 -25.69
N LEU A 285 -9.35 15.66 -25.61
CA LEU A 285 -9.39 14.74 -26.74
C LEU A 285 -10.81 14.29 -27.12
N ALA A 286 -11.74 14.29 -26.17
CA ALA A 286 -13.12 13.87 -26.36
C ALA A 286 -14.07 15.02 -26.79
N ALA A 287 -13.53 16.22 -27.03
CA ALA A 287 -14.29 17.42 -27.37
C ALA A 287 -15.41 17.76 -26.35
N GLY A 288 -15.15 17.54 -25.06
CA GLY A 288 -16.09 17.80 -23.97
C GLY A 288 -15.40 18.27 -22.69
N ASP A 289 -16.16 18.74 -21.70
CA ASP A 289 -15.57 19.34 -20.48
C ASP A 289 -15.02 18.29 -19.49
N ASN A 290 -15.58 17.06 -19.49
CA ASN A 290 -15.15 15.99 -18.59
C ASN A 290 -15.20 14.62 -19.28
N ALA A 291 -14.08 13.89 -19.32
CA ALA A 291 -14.00 12.53 -19.84
C ALA A 291 -13.47 11.55 -18.79
N PHE A 292 -13.91 10.29 -18.91
CA PHE A 292 -13.54 9.21 -17.99
C PHE A 292 -12.11 8.74 -18.20
N VAL A 293 -11.37 8.49 -17.11
CA VAL A 293 -9.98 8.04 -17.17
C VAL A 293 -9.80 6.66 -17.83
N ARG A 294 -8.93 6.62 -18.84
CA ARG A 294 -8.43 5.39 -19.49
C ARG A 294 -6.96 5.14 -19.19
N THR A 295 -6.56 3.86 -19.18
CA THR A 295 -5.16 3.40 -19.07
C THR A 295 -4.87 2.38 -20.16
N VAL A 296 -3.60 2.20 -20.51
CA VAL A 296 -3.13 1.16 -21.42
C VAL A 296 -3.31 -0.21 -20.75
N ARG A 297 -4.05 -1.09 -21.44
CA ARG A 297 -4.44 -2.43 -21.02
C ARG A 297 -3.27 -3.41 -20.99
N ASP A 298 -2.36 -3.27 -21.94
CA ASP A 298 -1.28 -4.22 -22.19
C ASP A 298 -0.16 -3.57 -23.02
N ALA A 299 0.95 -4.29 -23.20
CA ALA A 299 2.07 -3.82 -24.00
C ALA A 299 1.75 -3.56 -25.48
N SER A 300 0.57 -3.94 -25.99
CA SER A 300 0.13 -3.60 -27.35
C SER A 300 -0.44 -2.19 -27.49
N GLY A 301 -0.62 -1.46 -26.38
CA GLY A 301 -1.08 -0.06 -26.40
C GLY A 301 -2.59 0.13 -26.48
N ARG A 302 -3.38 -0.93 -26.44
CA ARG A 302 -4.85 -0.83 -26.36
C ARG A 302 -5.26 -0.14 -25.08
N LYS A 303 -6.16 0.84 -25.14
CA LYS A 303 -6.69 1.53 -23.95
C LYS A 303 -7.91 0.81 -23.40
N THR A 304 -8.06 0.83 -22.08
CA THR A 304 -9.23 0.32 -21.37
C THR A 304 -9.64 1.28 -20.26
N LEU A 305 -10.85 1.12 -19.76
CA LEU A 305 -11.34 1.84 -18.58
C LEU A 305 -10.67 1.29 -17.34
N TYR A 306 -10.44 2.16 -16.36
CA TYR A 306 -9.98 1.73 -15.05
C TYR A 306 -10.38 2.74 -13.98
N LEU A 307 -10.43 2.29 -12.73
CA LEU A 307 -10.51 3.18 -11.57
C LEU A 307 -9.13 3.25 -10.94
N PRO A 308 -8.52 4.44 -10.84
CA PRO A 308 -7.27 4.60 -10.11
C PRO A 308 -7.42 4.12 -8.66
N GLY A 309 -6.46 3.35 -8.16
CA GLY A 309 -6.46 2.91 -6.76
C GLY A 309 -6.47 4.09 -5.78
N SER A 310 -5.90 5.23 -6.18
CA SER A 310 -5.98 6.50 -5.45
C SER A 310 -7.40 7.02 -5.25
N SER A 311 -8.33 6.78 -6.18
CA SER A 311 -9.72 7.22 -6.09
C SER A 311 -10.48 6.42 -5.03
N LEU A 312 -10.40 5.08 -5.08
CA LEU A 312 -11.03 4.22 -4.07
C LEU A 312 -10.39 4.44 -2.69
N ARG A 313 -9.06 4.56 -2.63
CA ARG A 313 -8.35 4.89 -1.38
C ARG A 313 -8.77 6.25 -0.82
N GLY A 314 -8.99 7.24 -1.68
CA GLY A 314 -9.47 8.56 -1.30
C GLY A 314 -10.90 8.54 -0.75
N LEU A 315 -11.78 7.74 -1.36
CA LEU A 315 -13.14 7.49 -0.87
C LEU A 315 -13.12 6.84 0.52
N LEU A 316 -12.40 5.73 0.66
CA LEU A 316 -12.27 5.00 1.93
C LEU A 316 -11.66 5.89 3.01
N ARG A 317 -10.65 6.69 2.67
CA ARG A 317 -10.08 7.67 3.60
C ARG A 317 -11.12 8.69 4.03
N SER A 318 -11.84 9.32 3.09
CA SER A 318 -12.85 10.31 3.41
C SER A 318 -13.93 9.74 4.33
N GLN A 319 -14.36 8.50 4.10
CA GLN A 319 -15.34 7.86 4.97
C GLN A 319 -14.75 7.50 6.34
N ALA A 320 -13.50 7.06 6.38
CA ALA A 320 -12.79 6.77 7.63
C ALA A 320 -12.73 8.01 8.52
N GLU A 321 -12.33 9.14 7.94
CA GLU A 321 -12.28 10.43 8.64
C GLU A 321 -13.67 10.84 9.15
N ARG A 322 -14.75 10.66 8.36
CA ARG A 322 -16.12 10.93 8.81
C ARG A 322 -16.51 10.07 10.00
N ILE A 323 -16.30 8.75 9.93
CA ILE A 323 -16.60 7.82 11.03
C ILE A 323 -15.84 8.22 12.30
N ALA A 324 -14.54 8.48 12.18
CA ALA A 324 -13.71 8.88 13.31
C ALA A 324 -14.19 10.20 13.92
N ARG A 325 -14.50 11.23 13.11
CA ARG A 325 -15.05 12.51 13.57
C ARG A 325 -16.37 12.32 14.32
N THR A 326 -17.29 11.56 13.74
CA THR A 326 -18.60 11.29 14.34
C THR A 326 -18.47 10.58 15.69
N LEU A 327 -17.64 9.54 15.78
CA LEU A 327 -17.41 8.82 17.04
C LEU A 327 -16.70 9.67 18.09
N SER A 328 -15.69 10.45 17.69
CA SER A 328 -15.00 11.38 18.60
C SER A 328 -15.96 12.44 19.16
N PHE A 329 -16.83 12.99 18.31
CA PHE A 329 -17.81 14.01 18.71
C PHE A 329 -18.93 13.45 19.59
N ALA A 330 -19.51 12.31 19.21
CA ALA A 330 -20.57 11.67 19.99
C ALA A 330 -20.14 11.42 21.46
N ARG A 331 -18.86 11.11 21.67
CA ARG A 331 -18.26 10.86 22.99
C ARG A 331 -17.79 12.12 23.72
N ALA A 332 -17.69 13.26 23.04
CA ALA A 332 -17.40 14.55 23.67
C ALA A 332 -18.65 15.12 24.36
N ARG A 333 -19.85 14.68 23.95
CA ARG A 333 -21.11 15.07 24.57
C ARG A 333 -21.24 14.49 25.99
N LYS A 334 -21.75 15.31 26.91
CA LYS A 334 -22.11 14.87 28.28
C LYS A 334 -23.19 13.77 28.20
N PRO A 335 -23.10 12.70 29.00
CA PRO A 335 -24.16 11.70 29.06
C PRO A 335 -25.49 12.35 29.48
N GLY A 336 -26.54 12.18 28.66
CA GLY A 336 -27.88 12.74 28.89
C GLY A 336 -28.35 13.78 27.86
N ALA A 337 -27.47 14.28 26.98
CA ALA A 337 -27.88 15.18 25.89
C ALA A 337 -28.62 14.39 24.79
N THR A 338 -29.95 14.41 24.81
CA THR A 338 -30.82 13.81 23.79
C THR A 338 -31.42 14.92 22.92
N GLY A 339 -31.08 14.95 21.62
CA GLY A 339 -31.60 15.93 20.65
C GLY A 339 -30.64 16.26 19.50
N LEU A 340 -31.20 16.66 18.35
CA LEU A 340 -30.46 17.39 17.30
C LEU A 340 -30.14 18.78 17.86
N VAL A 341 -28.89 19.00 18.27
CA VAL A 341 -28.42 20.32 18.68
C VAL A 341 -27.80 20.97 17.46
N GLU A 342 -28.25 22.18 17.10
CA GLU A 342 -27.51 23.02 16.16
C GLU A 342 -26.11 23.24 16.71
N LEU A 343 -25.10 22.74 15.99
CA LEU A 343 -23.72 22.93 16.38
C LEU A 343 -23.43 24.42 16.28
N SER A 344 -22.98 25.03 17.38
CA SER A 344 -22.38 26.36 17.27
C SER A 344 -21.16 26.27 16.36
N GLU A 345 -20.76 27.38 15.75
CA GLU A 345 -19.53 27.47 14.95
C GLU A 345 -18.31 26.97 15.76
N HIS A 346 -18.28 27.24 17.07
CA HIS A 346 -17.29 26.73 18.01
C HIS A 346 -17.32 25.20 18.17
N ASP A 347 -18.50 24.59 18.23
CA ASP A 347 -18.64 23.13 18.29
C ASP A 347 -18.22 22.47 16.97
N TYR A 348 -18.46 23.15 15.85
CA TYR A 348 -18.01 22.72 14.53
C TYR A 348 -16.48 22.76 14.41
N ASP A 349 -15.85 23.78 14.98
CA ASP A 349 -14.39 23.86 15.06
C ASP A 349 -13.80 22.80 15.99
N GLN A 350 -14.44 22.52 17.13
CA GLN A 350 -14.05 21.38 17.97
C GLN A 350 -14.21 20.03 17.23
N TYR A 351 -15.29 19.88 16.45
CA TYR A 351 -15.54 18.72 15.58
C TYR A 351 -14.47 18.55 14.49
N TYR A 352 -13.76 19.62 14.10
CA TYR A 352 -12.68 19.53 13.11
C TYR A 352 -11.26 19.44 13.70
N ASN A 353 -11.02 20.08 14.86
CA ASN A 353 -9.68 20.26 15.45
C ASN A 353 -9.26 19.13 16.41
N PHE A 354 -10.19 18.51 17.15
CA PHE A 354 -9.86 17.47 18.16
C PHE A 354 -9.80 16.02 17.64
N VAL A 355 -9.67 15.85 16.33
CA VAL A 355 -10.08 14.60 15.67
C VAL A 355 -8.90 13.67 15.41
N ALA A 356 -9.17 12.37 15.53
CA ALA A 356 -8.35 11.24 15.05
C ALA A 356 -8.00 11.24 13.54
N ALA A 357 -8.26 12.35 12.82
CA ALA A 357 -8.04 12.53 11.39
C ALA A 357 -7.67 14.00 11.08
N CYS A 358 -6.50 14.23 10.48
CA CYS A 358 -6.11 15.54 9.95
C CYS A 358 -6.68 15.77 8.55
N ASP A 359 -6.80 17.04 8.12
CA ASP A 359 -6.92 17.36 6.69
C ASP A 359 -5.50 17.26 6.07
N PRO A 360 -5.24 16.30 5.16
CA PRO A 360 -3.91 16.11 4.58
C PRO A 360 -3.48 17.22 3.63
N VAL A 361 -4.40 18.10 3.22
CA VAL A 361 -4.19 19.19 2.26
C VAL A 361 -4.13 20.56 2.97
N ALA A 362 -4.30 20.60 4.30
CA ALA A 362 -4.15 21.84 5.03
C ALA A 362 -2.70 22.35 4.96
N VAL A 363 -2.51 23.45 4.25
CA VAL A 363 -1.26 24.21 4.20
C VAL A 363 -1.20 25.09 5.44
N PRO A 364 -0.05 25.23 6.12
CA PRO A 364 0.08 26.22 7.17
C PRO A 364 0.11 27.63 6.57
N ARG A 365 -0.62 28.52 7.25
CA ARG A 365 -0.51 29.99 7.28
C ARG A 365 0.41 30.59 6.21
N ASN A 366 -0.18 31.07 5.12
CA ASN A 366 0.38 32.21 4.38
C ASN A 366 -0.59 33.37 4.57
N GLU A 367 -0.08 34.53 4.99
CA GLU A 367 -0.87 35.73 5.34
C GLU A 367 -1.64 36.34 4.15
N THR A 368 -1.45 35.81 2.94
CA THR A 368 -1.91 36.38 1.68
C THR A 368 -3.10 35.67 1.03
N ASP A 369 -3.68 34.63 1.65
CA ASP A 369 -4.83 33.92 1.11
C ASP A 369 -6.16 34.40 1.76
N PRO A 370 -6.94 35.28 1.10
CA PRO A 370 -8.17 35.85 1.66
C PRO A 370 -9.30 34.82 1.84
N ASP A 371 -9.21 33.64 1.21
CA ASP A 371 -10.21 32.55 1.34
C ASP A 371 -10.10 31.77 2.67
N GLN A 372 -9.28 32.25 3.61
CA GLN A 372 -9.05 31.64 4.94
C GLN A 372 -9.76 32.36 6.10
N TYR A 373 -10.59 33.36 5.80
CA TYR A 373 -11.32 34.15 6.80
C TYR A 373 -12.84 34.01 6.58
N GLU A 374 -13.57 33.64 7.64
CA GLU A 374 -15.00 33.97 7.74
C GLU A 374 -15.13 35.13 8.72
N LEU A 375 -15.84 36.17 8.29
CA LEU A 375 -16.24 37.29 9.14
C LEU A 375 -17.36 36.79 10.05
N THR A 376 -17.13 36.84 11.35
CA THR A 376 -18.25 36.68 12.30
C THR A 376 -19.26 37.82 12.07
N PRO A 377 -20.54 37.67 12.44
CA PRO A 377 -21.55 38.74 12.34
C PRO A 377 -21.16 40.06 13.02
N ASN A 378 -20.15 40.01 13.90
CA ASN A 378 -19.63 41.15 14.66
C ASN A 378 -18.37 41.77 14.04
N GLY A 379 -17.92 41.32 12.86
CA GLY A 379 -16.76 41.87 12.17
C GLY A 379 -15.40 41.38 12.67
N GLU A 380 -15.35 40.41 13.58
CA GLU A 380 -14.10 39.79 14.03
C GLU A 380 -13.71 38.63 13.09
N THR A 381 -12.48 38.66 12.57
CA THR A 381 -11.85 37.54 11.86
C THR A 381 -11.40 36.45 12.82
N LYS A 382 -12.04 35.28 12.82
CA LYS A 382 -11.53 34.10 13.51
C LYS A 382 -10.49 33.37 12.66
N LYS A 383 -9.32 33.09 13.24
CA LYS A 383 -8.20 32.39 12.59
C LYS A 383 -8.26 30.89 12.89
N TYR A 384 -8.36 30.05 11.86
CA TYR A 384 -8.40 28.58 11.99
C TYR A 384 -7.03 27.94 11.72
N ALA A 385 -6.50 27.14 12.65
CA ALA A 385 -5.25 26.41 12.50
C ALA A 385 -5.47 24.90 12.33
N ALA A 386 -5.94 24.47 11.15
CA ALA A 386 -5.90 23.04 10.81
C ALA A 386 -4.46 22.67 10.39
N ILE A 387 -3.74 21.88 11.18
CA ILE A 387 -2.39 21.42 10.82
C ILE A 387 -2.46 20.00 10.23
N ALA A 388 -2.01 19.83 8.99
CA ALA A 388 -1.82 18.50 8.40
C ALA A 388 -0.71 17.75 9.14
N CYS A 389 -0.92 16.46 9.45
CA CYS A 389 0.11 15.65 10.14
C CYS A 389 1.47 15.69 9.44
N GLY A 390 1.50 15.71 8.10
CA GLY A 390 2.75 15.81 7.35
C GLY A 390 3.53 17.08 7.68
N HIS A 391 2.86 18.23 7.77
CA HIS A 391 3.53 19.49 8.11
C HIS A 391 3.92 19.56 9.59
N TYR A 392 3.06 19.09 10.49
CA TYR A 392 3.40 19.01 11.91
C TYR A 392 4.67 18.17 12.13
N LEU A 393 4.75 17.03 11.44
CA LEU A 393 5.89 16.13 11.51
C LEU A 393 7.18 16.76 10.96
N GLN A 394 7.12 17.70 10.01
CA GLN A 394 8.34 18.42 9.57
C GLN A 394 9.01 19.15 10.74
N ASN A 395 8.22 19.83 11.57
CA ASN A 395 8.73 20.55 12.73
C ASN A 395 9.22 19.58 13.82
N VAL A 396 8.42 18.57 14.15
CA VAL A 396 8.81 17.53 15.14
C VAL A 396 10.11 16.84 14.73
N MET A 397 10.26 16.52 13.45
CA MET A 397 11.47 15.88 12.94
C MET A 397 12.68 16.81 13.01
N ALA A 398 12.51 18.10 12.72
CA ALA A 398 13.60 19.08 12.84
C ALA A 398 14.08 19.23 14.30
N ASP A 399 13.16 19.22 15.26
CA ASP A 399 13.49 19.32 16.69
C ASP A 399 14.10 18.03 17.23
N LEU A 400 13.51 16.87 16.89
CA LEU A 400 14.11 15.59 17.20
C LEU A 400 15.53 15.55 16.67
N GLN A 401 15.76 15.77 15.37
CA GLN A 401 17.10 15.76 14.75
C GLN A 401 18.12 16.64 15.49
N LYS A 402 17.72 17.80 16.02
CA LYS A 402 18.59 18.64 16.86
C LYS A 402 18.94 17.96 18.19
N GLU A 403 17.95 17.42 18.91
CA GLU A 403 18.16 16.68 20.17
C GLU A 403 19.10 15.51 19.95
N VAL A 404 18.95 14.79 18.85
CA VAL A 404 19.81 13.64 18.51
C VAL A 404 21.22 14.09 18.24
N LYS A 405 21.39 15.15 17.44
CA LYS A 405 22.71 15.68 17.13
C LYS A 405 23.45 16.14 18.39
N GLN A 406 22.72 16.65 19.38
CA GLN A 406 23.24 17.03 20.70
C GLN A 406 23.52 15.82 21.61
N GLU A 407 22.72 14.76 21.52
CA GLU A 407 22.96 13.52 22.26
C GLU A 407 24.15 12.73 21.69
N LEU A 408 24.27 12.64 20.36
CA LEU A 408 25.34 11.94 19.65
C LEU A 408 26.70 12.63 19.80
N SER A 409 26.75 13.93 20.11
CA SER A 409 28.00 14.66 20.34
C SER A 409 28.61 14.41 21.74
N LYS A 410 27.90 13.73 22.64
CA LYS A 410 28.43 13.32 23.96
C LYS A 410 29.38 12.11 23.80
N PRO A 411 30.57 12.10 24.44
CA PRO A 411 31.48 10.96 24.39
C PRO A 411 30.87 9.74 25.10
N ARG A 412 30.82 8.58 24.43
CA ARG A 412 30.20 7.34 24.95
C ARG A 412 31.15 6.14 24.93
N PRO A 413 31.07 5.22 25.91
CA PRO A 413 31.82 3.98 25.92
C PRO A 413 31.40 3.05 24.76
N LYS A 414 32.37 2.31 24.19
CA LYS A 414 32.26 1.54 22.94
C LYS A 414 31.39 0.25 23.02
N THR A 415 30.66 0.01 24.10
CA THR A 415 30.08 -1.31 24.41
C THR A 415 28.56 -1.46 24.20
N GLU A 416 27.86 -0.46 23.66
CA GLU A 416 26.38 -0.53 23.57
C GLU A 416 25.84 -0.41 22.13
N ASP A 417 25.69 -1.56 21.46
CA ASP A 417 24.91 -1.71 20.22
C ASP A 417 23.41 -1.32 20.37
N HIS A 418 22.92 -1.18 21.61
CA HIS A 418 21.53 -0.88 21.93
C HIS A 418 21.08 0.56 21.60
N ALA A 419 21.99 1.54 21.66
CA ALA A 419 21.61 2.96 21.56
C ALA A 419 21.07 3.38 20.19
N ALA A 420 21.63 2.84 19.10
CA ALA A 420 21.14 3.13 17.74
C ALA A 420 19.77 2.50 17.47
N GLN A 421 19.50 1.30 18.03
CA GLN A 421 18.19 0.64 17.93
C GLN A 421 17.12 1.40 18.68
N GLU A 422 17.45 1.82 19.90
CA GLU A 422 16.56 2.62 20.72
C GLU A 422 16.21 3.95 20.02
N TYR A 423 17.17 4.53 19.32
CA TYR A 423 17.01 5.79 18.61
C TYR A 423 16.11 5.69 17.36
N SER A 424 16.37 4.77 16.43
CA SER A 424 15.49 4.56 15.26
C SER A 424 14.07 4.18 15.69
N LYS A 425 13.93 3.37 16.76
CA LYS A 425 12.64 3.04 17.36
C LYS A 425 11.95 4.28 17.96
N LYS A 426 12.70 5.17 18.63
CA LYS A 426 12.18 6.44 19.16
C LYS A 426 11.66 7.35 18.05
N ILE A 427 12.38 7.49 16.93
CA ILE A 427 11.90 8.28 15.78
C ILE A 427 10.62 7.68 15.21
N LEU A 428 10.61 6.39 14.88
CA LEU A 428 9.44 5.73 14.29
C LEU A 428 8.23 5.79 15.23
N ALA A 429 8.46 5.58 16.54
CA ALA A 429 7.43 5.74 17.56
C ALA A 429 6.93 7.18 17.62
N SER A 430 7.82 8.18 17.54
CA SER A 430 7.43 9.59 17.52
C SER A 430 6.61 9.94 16.27
N ILE A 431 7.03 9.50 15.08
CA ILE A 431 6.26 9.70 13.83
C ILE A 431 4.88 9.06 13.95
N LYS A 432 4.80 7.83 14.47
CA LYS A 432 3.52 7.11 14.66
C LYS A 432 2.63 7.84 15.67
N ASN A 433 3.18 8.27 16.81
CA ASN A 433 2.43 8.93 17.89
C ASN A 433 1.93 10.33 17.49
N ASN A 434 2.70 11.04 16.65
CA ASN A 434 2.33 12.35 16.13
C ASN A 434 1.49 12.29 14.84
N SER A 435 1.25 11.08 14.31
CA SER A 435 0.34 10.85 13.19
C SER A 435 -1.07 10.55 13.70
N CYS A 436 -2.08 11.23 13.16
CA CYS A 436 -3.48 10.88 13.41
C CYS A 436 -3.80 9.44 12.94
N LEU A 437 -4.85 8.83 13.49
CA LEU A 437 -5.24 7.46 13.15
C LEU A 437 -5.43 7.27 11.63
N ALA A 438 -6.05 8.26 10.96
CA ALA A 438 -6.23 8.20 9.50
C ALA A 438 -4.89 8.17 8.74
N CYS A 439 -3.88 8.91 9.20
CA CYS A 439 -2.54 8.87 8.60
C CYS A 439 -1.77 7.59 8.94
N GLN A 440 -2.04 6.92 10.06
CA GLN A 440 -1.46 5.59 10.32
C GLN A 440 -2.01 4.53 9.35
N LEU A 441 -3.29 4.64 8.98
CA LEU A 441 -3.91 3.72 8.01
C LEU A 441 -3.58 4.06 6.54
N PHE A 442 -3.75 5.32 6.14
CA PHE A 442 -3.64 5.77 4.75
C PHE A 442 -2.30 6.45 4.42
N GLY A 443 -1.42 6.63 5.41
CA GLY A 443 -0.11 7.25 5.26
C GLY A 443 -0.12 8.78 5.27
N ASN A 444 1.08 9.34 5.30
CA ASN A 444 1.43 10.74 5.09
C ASN A 444 2.83 10.82 4.43
N SER A 445 3.45 12.01 4.37
CA SER A 445 4.76 12.21 3.74
C SER A 445 5.93 11.51 4.45
N PHE A 446 5.78 11.19 5.74
CA PHE A 446 6.81 10.56 6.59
C PHE A 446 6.48 9.11 6.97
N LEU A 447 5.20 8.72 6.89
CA LEU A 447 4.71 7.41 7.29
C LEU A 447 3.98 6.72 6.13
N ALA A 448 4.47 5.56 5.73
CA ALA A 448 3.76 4.69 4.78
C ALA A 448 2.45 4.19 5.41
N GLY A 449 1.35 4.28 4.66
CA GLY A 449 0.06 3.77 5.14
C GLY A 449 -0.01 2.25 5.07
N LYS A 450 -0.63 1.63 6.07
CA LYS A 450 -0.85 0.18 6.09
C LYS A 450 -1.81 -0.30 5.00
N LEU A 451 -2.79 0.52 4.60
CA LEU A 451 -3.73 0.20 3.54
C LEU A 451 -3.18 0.57 2.16
N LYS A 452 -3.02 -0.46 1.34
CA LYS A 452 -2.72 -0.39 -0.09
C LYS A 452 -3.97 -0.76 -0.88
N VAL A 453 -4.22 -0.04 -1.97
CA VAL A 453 -5.38 -0.25 -2.84
C VAL A 453 -4.88 -0.39 -4.28
N SER A 454 -5.23 -1.46 -4.97
CA SER A 454 -4.89 -1.63 -6.39
C SER A 454 -5.77 -0.77 -7.29
N ASP A 455 -5.29 -0.52 -8.52
CA ASP A 455 -6.18 -0.07 -9.58
C ASP A 455 -7.31 -1.10 -9.79
N ALA A 456 -8.49 -0.61 -10.17
CA ALA A 456 -9.64 -1.44 -10.45
C ALA A 456 -9.91 -1.52 -11.94
N PHE A 457 -10.22 -2.71 -12.45
CA PHE A 457 -10.50 -2.94 -13.87
C PHE A 457 -11.92 -3.48 -14.06
N PRO A 458 -12.59 -3.10 -15.16
CA PRO A 458 -13.94 -3.54 -15.47
C PRO A 458 -14.01 -5.07 -15.61
N LEU A 459 -15.11 -5.68 -15.16
CA LEU A 459 -15.40 -7.11 -15.31
C LEU A 459 -16.55 -7.32 -16.31
N ASN A 460 -16.50 -8.42 -17.06
CA ASN A 460 -17.60 -8.90 -17.89
C ASN A 460 -18.56 -9.78 -17.04
N PRO A 461 -19.71 -10.21 -17.57
CA PRO A 461 -20.65 -11.09 -16.85
C PRO A 461 -20.03 -12.42 -16.38
N ALA A 462 -18.99 -12.90 -17.07
CA ALA A 462 -18.22 -14.09 -16.68
C ALA A 462 -17.16 -13.82 -15.59
N GLY A 463 -17.09 -12.59 -15.04
CA GLY A 463 -16.13 -12.21 -14.00
C GLY A 463 -14.69 -12.00 -14.51
N LEU A 464 -14.48 -11.94 -15.82
CA LEU A 464 -13.19 -11.70 -16.45
C LEU A 464 -13.00 -10.22 -16.79
N ILE A 465 -11.76 -9.75 -16.87
CA ILE A 465 -11.47 -8.34 -17.18
C ILE A 465 -12.02 -7.97 -18.56
N ASP A 466 -13.01 -7.09 -18.61
CA ASP A 466 -13.66 -6.64 -19.84
C ASP A 466 -12.94 -5.43 -20.46
N PRO A 467 -12.31 -5.56 -21.63
CA PRO A 467 -11.66 -4.42 -22.26
C PRO A 467 -12.60 -3.29 -22.69
N GLU A 468 -13.87 -3.59 -22.98
CA GLU A 468 -14.84 -2.70 -23.64
C GLU A 468 -16.11 -2.48 -22.81
N GLY A 469 -16.12 -2.92 -21.55
CA GLY A 469 -17.30 -3.19 -20.72
C GLY A 469 -18.15 -2.02 -20.24
N ALA A 470 -18.15 -0.88 -20.94
CA ALA A 470 -19.05 0.22 -20.59
C ALA A 470 -19.41 1.10 -21.80
N THR A 471 -20.63 1.65 -21.78
CA THR A 471 -21.11 2.57 -22.80
C THR A 471 -20.95 4.01 -22.33
N LEU A 472 -20.38 4.86 -23.19
CA LEU A 472 -20.27 6.29 -22.96
C LEU A 472 -21.62 6.97 -23.23
N GLN A 473 -22.13 7.75 -22.29
CA GLN A 473 -23.31 8.57 -22.51
C GLN A 473 -23.01 10.04 -22.27
N ARG A 474 -23.44 10.92 -23.18
CA ARG A 474 -23.36 12.36 -23.01
C ARG A 474 -24.50 12.83 -22.10
N MET A 475 -24.14 13.58 -21.05
CA MET A 475 -25.09 14.27 -20.17
C MET A 475 -24.81 15.76 -20.17
N ASP A 476 -25.85 16.55 -20.41
CA ASP A 476 -25.79 18.00 -20.34
C ASP A 476 -26.21 18.46 -18.93
N PHE A 477 -25.39 19.30 -18.31
CA PHE A 477 -25.74 19.96 -17.05
C PHE A 477 -25.90 21.46 -17.27
N VAL A 478 -27.03 21.99 -16.83
CA VAL A 478 -27.32 23.42 -16.85
C VAL A 478 -27.45 23.90 -15.41
N ALA A 479 -26.62 24.85 -15.00
CA ALA A 479 -26.83 25.52 -13.73
C ALA A 479 -28.04 26.47 -13.86
N ILE A 480 -29.02 26.33 -12.98
CA ILE A 480 -30.18 27.22 -12.94
C ILE A 480 -29.85 28.36 -11.97
N ASP A 481 -30.03 29.60 -12.43
CA ASP A 481 -29.96 30.75 -11.55
C ASP A 481 -31.19 30.77 -10.64
N ARG A 482 -30.95 30.70 -9.33
CA ARG A 482 -32.01 30.57 -8.32
C ARG A 482 -32.95 31.78 -8.21
N PHE A 483 -32.55 32.95 -8.72
CA PHE A 483 -33.34 34.18 -8.66
C PHE A 483 -34.16 34.38 -9.92
N THR A 484 -33.60 34.02 -11.08
CA THR A 484 -34.29 34.19 -12.38
C THR A 484 -35.03 32.94 -12.82
N GLY A 485 -34.74 31.77 -12.24
CA GLY A 485 -35.29 30.47 -12.66
C GLY A 485 -34.80 30.01 -14.04
N GLY A 486 -33.99 30.82 -14.73
CA GLY A 486 -33.44 30.53 -16.05
C GLY A 486 -32.06 29.86 -15.99
N ALA A 487 -31.59 29.40 -17.14
CA ALA A 487 -30.23 28.88 -17.28
C ALA A 487 -29.21 30.01 -17.02
N ARG A 488 -28.25 29.77 -16.13
CA ARG A 488 -27.15 30.70 -15.89
C ARG A 488 -26.21 30.69 -17.09
N ASN A 489 -26.03 31.85 -17.72
CA ASN A 489 -25.08 32.04 -18.83
C ASN A 489 -23.69 31.55 -18.43
N SER A 490 -22.99 30.91 -19.38
CA SER A 490 -21.65 30.27 -19.25
C SER A 490 -21.50 29.13 -18.22
N ALA A 491 -22.61 28.59 -17.70
CA ALA A 491 -22.59 27.48 -16.74
C ALA A 491 -23.19 26.17 -17.30
N LYS A 492 -23.36 26.07 -18.62
CA LYS A 492 -23.60 24.78 -19.29
C LYS A 492 -22.26 24.04 -19.38
N PHE A 493 -22.24 22.79 -18.94
CA PHE A 493 -21.09 21.93 -19.16
C PHE A 493 -21.52 20.51 -19.47
N GLU A 494 -20.67 19.82 -20.23
CA GLU A 494 -20.91 18.48 -20.72
C GLU A 494 -20.11 17.46 -19.93
N ALA A 495 -20.75 16.36 -19.59
CA ALA A 495 -20.11 15.25 -18.90
C ALA A 495 -20.36 13.95 -19.65
N TYR A 496 -19.34 13.10 -19.68
CA TYR A 496 -19.39 11.83 -20.38
C TYR A 496 -19.21 10.65 -19.39
N PRO A 497 -20.18 10.41 -18.48
CA PRO A 497 -20.16 9.23 -17.61
C PRO A 497 -20.31 7.93 -18.40
N HIS A 498 -19.76 6.86 -17.83
CA HIS A 498 -19.94 5.51 -18.34
C HIS A 498 -21.05 4.78 -17.58
N PHE A 499 -21.87 4.06 -18.33
CA PHE A 499 -22.95 3.20 -17.83
C PHE A 499 -22.66 1.74 -18.20
N SER A 500 -23.41 0.81 -17.59
CA SER A 500 -23.38 -0.60 -18.01
C SER A 500 -23.73 -0.71 -19.50
N ARG A 501 -23.09 -1.65 -20.19
CA ARG A 501 -23.31 -1.88 -21.62
C ARG A 501 -24.62 -2.62 -21.91
N GLU A 502 -25.11 -3.41 -20.95
CA GLU A 502 -26.31 -4.24 -21.12
C GLU A 502 -27.54 -3.58 -20.45
N PRO A 503 -28.69 -3.48 -21.15
CA PRO A 503 -29.93 -2.94 -20.59
C PRO A 503 -30.51 -3.80 -19.45
N ASP A 504 -30.34 -5.12 -19.53
CA ASP A 504 -31.03 -6.09 -18.67
C ASP A 504 -30.17 -6.67 -17.52
N ASP A 505 -28.83 -6.59 -17.61
CA ASP A 505 -27.91 -6.97 -16.52
C ASP A 505 -27.04 -5.76 -16.11
N SER A 506 -27.48 -5.10 -15.05
CA SER A 506 -27.62 -3.64 -15.00
C SER A 506 -26.59 -2.95 -14.10
N LYS A 507 -25.32 -3.39 -14.08
CA LYS A 507 -24.28 -2.74 -13.24
C LYS A 507 -22.92 -2.74 -13.91
N LEU A 508 -22.31 -1.56 -14.02
CA LEU A 508 -20.89 -1.46 -14.35
C LEU A 508 -20.08 -1.99 -13.16
N VAL A 509 -19.26 -3.03 -13.36
CA VAL A 509 -18.53 -3.70 -12.28
C VAL A 509 -17.03 -3.54 -12.43
N PHE A 510 -16.33 -3.16 -11.37
CA PHE A 510 -14.86 -3.13 -11.33
C PHE A 510 -14.29 -4.00 -10.21
N SER A 511 -13.23 -4.76 -10.47
CA SER A 511 -12.52 -5.53 -9.44
C SER A 511 -11.33 -4.76 -8.89
N SER A 512 -11.22 -4.63 -7.57
CA SER A 512 -10.07 -4.03 -6.86
C SER A 512 -9.64 -4.91 -5.69
N THR A 513 -8.38 -4.77 -5.30
CA THR A 513 -7.78 -5.46 -4.16
C THR A 513 -7.33 -4.47 -3.09
N LEU A 514 -7.83 -4.65 -1.87
CA LEU A 514 -7.39 -3.96 -0.67
C LEU A 514 -6.39 -4.85 0.07
N THR A 515 -5.17 -4.36 0.30
CA THR A 515 -4.14 -5.11 1.03
C THR A 515 -3.73 -4.32 2.27
N LEU A 516 -3.87 -4.93 3.45
CA LEU A 516 -3.20 -4.52 4.67
C LEU A 516 -1.95 -5.38 4.88
N GLN A 517 -0.84 -4.74 5.25
CA GLN A 517 0.42 -5.40 5.55
C GLN A 517 0.93 -4.96 6.92
N ASP A 518 1.79 -5.77 7.52
CA ASP A 518 2.47 -5.47 8.78
C ASP A 518 1.47 -5.24 9.92
N LEU A 519 0.43 -6.08 10.00
CA LEU A 519 -0.56 -5.99 11.07
C LEU A 519 -0.03 -6.68 12.32
N ASN A 520 0.27 -5.89 13.35
CA ASN A 520 0.41 -6.42 14.71
C ASN A 520 -0.87 -6.11 15.46
N PHE A 521 -1.76 -7.08 15.62
CA PHE A 521 -3.08 -6.82 16.17
C PHE A 521 -3.10 -6.31 17.60
N ALA A 522 -2.16 -6.70 18.46
CA ALA A 522 -2.08 -6.16 19.82
C ALA A 522 -1.98 -4.62 19.79
N GLN A 523 -1.34 -4.06 18.75
CA GLN A 523 -1.22 -2.61 18.55
C GLN A 523 -2.18 -2.05 17.49
N ASP A 524 -2.59 -2.86 16.52
CA ASP A 524 -3.21 -2.45 15.26
C ASP A 524 -4.59 -3.10 15.02
N GLY A 525 -5.14 -3.88 15.95
CA GLY A 525 -6.46 -4.51 15.78
C GLY A 525 -7.60 -3.50 15.58
N TRP A 526 -7.41 -2.28 16.08
CA TRP A 526 -8.28 -1.13 15.78
C TRP A 526 -8.34 -0.80 14.27
N ILE A 527 -7.30 -1.08 13.48
CA ILE A 527 -7.28 -0.88 12.02
C ILE A 527 -8.25 -1.84 11.35
N ILE A 528 -8.31 -3.10 11.80
CA ILE A 528 -9.24 -4.09 11.25
C ILE A 528 -10.67 -3.69 11.60
N GLY A 529 -10.93 -3.29 12.85
CA GLY A 529 -12.25 -2.78 13.24
C GLY A 529 -12.68 -1.55 12.45
N TRP A 530 -11.74 -0.63 12.17
CA TRP A 530 -12.04 0.52 11.33
C TRP A 530 -12.30 0.14 9.87
N LEU A 531 -11.49 -0.76 9.30
CA LEU A 531 -11.71 -1.29 7.96
C LEU A 531 -13.06 -2.00 7.86
N ALA A 532 -13.48 -2.72 8.90
CA ALA A 532 -14.77 -3.39 8.93
C ALA A 532 -15.94 -2.39 8.82
N TYR A 533 -15.87 -1.24 9.52
CA TYR A 533 -16.86 -0.16 9.33
C TYR A 533 -16.85 0.40 7.91
N LEU A 534 -15.67 0.57 7.31
CA LEU A 534 -15.56 1.06 5.93
C LEU A 534 -16.15 0.07 4.92
N LEU A 535 -15.88 -1.22 5.12
CA LEU A 535 -16.43 -2.29 4.29
C LEU A 535 -17.94 -2.37 4.45
N ARG A 536 -18.48 -2.28 5.68
CA ARG A 536 -19.92 -2.22 5.91
C ARG A 536 -20.59 -1.13 5.08
N ASP A 537 -20.07 0.10 5.14
CA ASP A 537 -20.65 1.23 4.39
C ASP A 537 -20.54 1.03 2.87
N LEU A 538 -19.42 0.45 2.40
CA LEU A 538 -19.22 0.12 1.00
C LEU A 538 -20.18 -0.98 0.52
N LEU A 539 -20.40 -2.02 1.33
CA LEU A 539 -21.25 -3.17 1.01
C LEU A 539 -22.74 -2.84 1.12
N ALA A 540 -23.13 -1.96 2.04
CA ALA A 540 -24.47 -1.37 2.09
C ALA A 540 -24.75 -0.52 0.83
N GLY A 541 -23.69 0.04 0.25
CA GLY A 541 -23.75 0.95 -0.87
C GLY A 541 -24.06 2.37 -0.42
N ASP A 542 -23.54 2.80 0.73
CA ASP A 542 -23.71 4.16 1.26
C ASP A 542 -22.70 5.16 0.67
N LEU A 543 -21.75 4.65 -0.12
CA LEU A 543 -20.63 5.42 -0.65
C LEU A 543 -20.86 5.85 -2.10
N ARG A 544 -20.24 6.99 -2.46
CA ARG A 544 -20.24 7.52 -3.83
C ARG A 544 -18.82 7.82 -4.29
N LEU A 545 -18.42 7.33 -5.45
CA LEU A 545 -17.10 7.50 -6.05
C LEU A 545 -17.15 8.40 -7.30
N GLY A 546 -16.13 9.25 -7.47
CA GLY A 546 -15.97 10.04 -8.69
C GLY A 546 -16.60 11.44 -8.64
N TYR A 547 -16.81 12.02 -9.82
CA TYR A 547 -17.40 13.34 -10.05
C TYR A 547 -18.93 13.25 -10.10
N GLY A 548 -19.62 14.36 -9.79
CA GLY A 548 -21.08 14.44 -9.92
C GLY A 548 -21.85 13.69 -8.83
N LYS A 549 -21.23 13.44 -7.67
CA LYS A 549 -21.85 12.72 -6.53
C LYS A 549 -23.16 13.35 -6.06
N THR A 550 -23.28 14.68 -6.11
CA THR A 550 -24.51 15.42 -5.76
C THR A 550 -25.58 15.36 -6.85
N LYS A 551 -25.21 14.89 -8.05
CA LYS A 551 -26.06 14.77 -9.24
C LYS A 551 -26.49 13.33 -9.51
N GLY A 552 -26.39 12.45 -8.50
CA GLY A 552 -26.77 11.03 -8.60
C GLY A 552 -25.72 10.11 -9.22
N LEU A 553 -24.57 10.62 -9.68
CA LEU A 553 -23.52 9.79 -10.26
C LEU A 553 -22.66 9.09 -9.19
N GLY A 554 -22.09 7.95 -9.58
CA GLY A 554 -21.03 7.29 -8.82
C GLY A 554 -21.48 6.51 -7.59
N GLN A 555 -22.77 6.22 -7.43
CA GLN A 555 -23.26 5.32 -6.39
C GLN A 555 -22.59 3.96 -6.52
N VAL A 556 -21.91 3.50 -5.47
CA VAL A 556 -21.13 2.26 -5.50
C VAL A 556 -21.56 1.32 -4.40
N ARG A 557 -21.80 0.05 -4.76
CA ARG A 557 -22.02 -1.05 -3.83
C ARG A 557 -20.91 -2.08 -4.00
N GLY A 558 -20.18 -2.37 -2.94
CA GLY A 558 -19.19 -3.43 -2.94
C GLY A 558 -19.83 -4.82 -2.82
N ARG A 559 -19.12 -5.84 -3.32
CA ARG A 559 -19.31 -7.25 -2.97
C ARG A 559 -17.94 -7.87 -2.73
N LEU A 560 -17.81 -8.64 -1.65
CA LEU A 560 -16.57 -9.34 -1.36
C LEU A 560 -16.47 -10.56 -2.27
N SER A 561 -15.40 -10.63 -3.06
CA SER A 561 -15.13 -11.78 -3.93
C SER A 561 -14.25 -12.80 -3.24
N ARG A 562 -13.30 -12.34 -2.43
CA ARG A 562 -12.33 -13.19 -1.74
C ARG A 562 -11.70 -12.45 -0.57
N VAL A 563 -11.52 -13.13 0.55
CA VAL A 563 -10.80 -12.63 1.73
C VAL A 563 -9.69 -13.62 2.06
N THR A 564 -8.45 -13.14 2.08
CA THR A 564 -7.27 -13.95 2.38
C THR A 564 -6.48 -13.34 3.52
N PHE A 565 -6.20 -14.16 4.52
CA PHE A 565 -5.32 -13.82 5.65
C PHE A 565 -4.07 -14.69 5.62
N GLY A 566 -2.90 -14.10 5.87
CA GLY A 566 -1.65 -14.84 5.99
C GLY A 566 -1.21 -14.97 7.44
N SER A 567 -1.01 -16.18 7.96
CA SER A 567 -0.48 -16.43 9.31
C SER A 567 0.78 -17.30 9.27
N PRO A 568 1.68 -17.17 10.26
CA PRO A 568 2.82 -18.07 10.39
C PRO A 568 2.38 -19.49 10.81
N GLU A 569 1.19 -19.65 11.40
CA GLU A 569 0.63 -20.91 11.86
C GLU A 569 -0.44 -21.45 10.90
N ALA A 570 -0.53 -22.77 10.79
CA ALA A 570 -1.51 -23.46 9.94
C ALA A 570 -2.94 -23.46 10.52
N ARG A 571 -3.09 -23.26 11.83
CA ARG A 571 -4.38 -23.20 12.52
C ARG A 571 -4.34 -22.15 13.63
N PRO A 572 -4.33 -20.85 13.28
CA PRO A 572 -4.40 -19.77 14.25
C PRO A 572 -5.64 -19.90 15.14
N ALA A 573 -5.42 -19.97 16.46
CA ALA A 573 -6.50 -20.13 17.43
C ALA A 573 -7.58 -19.03 17.30
N TRP A 574 -7.22 -17.78 17.02
CA TRP A 574 -8.18 -16.67 16.87
C TRP A 574 -9.14 -16.82 15.69
N LEU A 575 -8.74 -17.51 14.62
CA LEU A 575 -9.59 -17.75 13.45
C LEU A 575 -10.48 -18.98 13.63
N PHE A 576 -10.05 -19.94 14.46
CA PHE A 576 -10.70 -21.25 14.64
C PHE A 576 -11.25 -21.51 16.06
N ALA A 577 -11.24 -20.52 16.96
CA ALA A 577 -11.72 -20.63 18.35
C ALA A 577 -13.24 -20.74 18.47
N HIS A 578 -13.98 -20.31 17.45
CA HIS A 578 -15.41 -20.58 17.29
C HIS A 578 -15.57 -21.56 16.11
N PRO A 579 -16.56 -22.50 16.13
CA PRO A 579 -16.74 -23.44 15.04
C PRO A 579 -16.79 -22.65 13.73
N PRO A 580 -15.92 -22.96 12.75
CA PRO A 580 -15.78 -22.13 11.58
C PRO A 580 -17.11 -22.04 10.88
N SER A 581 -17.49 -20.83 10.48
CA SER A 581 -18.41 -20.67 9.38
C SER A 581 -17.88 -21.53 8.21
N PRO A 582 -18.67 -22.48 7.66
CA PRO A 582 -18.19 -23.38 6.64
C PRO A 582 -17.68 -22.59 5.43
N GLY A 583 -16.43 -22.80 5.00
CA GLY A 583 -15.89 -22.17 3.78
C GLY A 583 -14.42 -21.73 3.77
N TRP A 584 -13.70 -21.75 4.90
CA TRP A 584 -12.28 -21.39 4.93
C TRP A 584 -11.39 -22.51 4.36
N GLN A 585 -10.53 -22.17 3.40
CA GLN A 585 -9.51 -23.05 2.84
C GLN A 585 -8.12 -22.61 3.32
N THR A 586 -7.40 -23.52 3.94
CA THR A 586 -6.02 -23.31 4.39
C THR A 586 -5.05 -23.97 3.43
N GLN A 587 -4.04 -23.22 2.98
CA GLN A 587 -2.94 -23.77 2.19
C GLN A 587 -1.63 -23.06 2.50
N GLU A 588 -0.52 -23.74 2.24
CA GLU A 588 0.80 -23.11 2.25
C GLU A 588 0.97 -22.20 1.01
N SER A 589 1.43 -20.97 1.20
CA SER A 589 1.68 -20.02 0.11
C SER A 589 2.77 -19.04 0.51
N GLY A 590 3.92 -19.10 -0.17
CA GLY A 590 5.14 -18.39 0.24
C GLY A 590 5.60 -18.77 1.65
N PHE A 591 6.02 -17.79 2.47
CA PHE A 591 6.45 -18.05 3.85
C PHE A 591 5.28 -18.35 4.80
N PHE A 592 4.07 -17.87 4.50
CA PHE A 592 2.89 -17.99 5.37
C PHE A 592 1.98 -19.16 5.01
N TYR A 593 1.13 -19.55 5.96
CA TYR A 593 -0.13 -20.22 5.66
C TYR A 593 -1.16 -19.17 5.27
N THR A 594 -1.91 -19.45 4.21
CA THR A 594 -2.99 -18.59 3.75
C THR A 594 -4.33 -19.23 4.05
N HIS A 595 -5.19 -18.45 4.70
CA HIS A 595 -6.56 -18.80 4.98
C HIS A 595 -7.44 -17.97 4.06
N THR A 596 -8.08 -18.64 3.10
CA THR A 596 -8.92 -17.98 2.10
C THR A 596 -10.37 -18.35 2.31
N LEU A 597 -11.21 -17.34 2.36
CA LEU A 597 -12.65 -17.47 2.26
C LEU A 597 -13.09 -16.92 0.91
N THR A 598 -13.82 -17.75 0.17
CA THR A 598 -14.50 -17.35 -1.06
C THR A 598 -16.00 -17.40 -0.79
N PRO A 599 -16.68 -16.26 -0.63
CA PRO A 599 -18.14 -16.24 -0.45
C PRO A 599 -18.83 -16.94 -1.62
N ALA A 600 -19.87 -17.74 -1.35
CA ALA A 600 -20.52 -18.63 -2.32
C ALA A 600 -21.23 -17.93 -3.52
N ALA A 601 -21.17 -16.60 -3.63
CA ALA A 601 -21.87 -15.83 -4.66
C ALA A 601 -20.92 -14.83 -5.35
N VAL A 602 -20.19 -15.28 -6.38
CA VAL A 602 -19.32 -14.37 -7.16
C VAL A 602 -19.53 -14.49 -8.68
N LEU A 603 -20.37 -15.39 -9.20
CA LEU A 603 -20.62 -15.49 -10.64
C LEU A 603 -22.11 -15.68 -10.96
N GLY A 604 -22.73 -14.66 -11.56
CA GLY A 604 -23.86 -14.80 -12.47
C GLY A 604 -25.25 -15.22 -11.96
N HIS A 605 -25.50 -15.42 -10.66
CA HIS A 605 -26.84 -15.80 -10.19
C HIS A 605 -27.58 -14.67 -9.45
N PRO A 606 -28.88 -14.43 -9.77
CA PRO A 606 -29.75 -13.66 -8.89
C PRO A 606 -29.90 -14.43 -7.58
N PHE A 607 -29.56 -13.78 -6.46
CA PHE A 607 -29.65 -14.38 -5.12
C PHE A 607 -31.04 -14.99 -4.89
N SER A 608 -31.14 -16.31 -4.74
CA SER A 608 -32.14 -16.88 -3.84
C SER A 608 -31.63 -16.63 -2.43
N ALA A 609 -32.42 -15.91 -1.64
CA ALA A 609 -32.17 -15.67 -0.24
C ALA A 609 -32.14 -16.99 0.54
N THR A 610 -30.95 -17.58 0.73
CA THR A 610 -30.73 -18.64 1.70
C THR A 610 -29.37 -18.41 2.38
N GLU A 611 -29.46 -17.83 3.59
CA GLU A 611 -28.52 -17.86 4.73
C GLU A 611 -27.18 -17.09 4.64
N ASP A 612 -27.29 -15.77 4.86
CA ASP A 612 -26.54 -14.90 5.79
C ASP A 612 -25.13 -15.32 6.28
N PHE A 613 -24.12 -15.30 5.41
CA PHE A 613 -22.74 -15.08 5.86
C PHE A 613 -22.26 -13.67 5.50
N ARG A 614 -22.26 -12.77 6.49
CA ARG A 614 -21.79 -11.37 6.42
C ARG A 614 -20.47 -11.20 7.18
N PRO A 615 -19.32 -11.57 6.59
CA PRO A 615 -18.02 -11.51 7.28
C PRO A 615 -17.69 -10.10 7.78
N GLU A 616 -18.14 -9.04 7.10
CA GLU A 616 -18.00 -7.67 7.58
C GLU A 616 -18.72 -7.42 8.92
N GLN A 617 -19.90 -8.02 9.12
CA GLN A 617 -20.69 -7.85 10.33
C GLN A 617 -20.03 -8.58 11.50
N GLU A 618 -19.46 -9.75 11.23
CA GLU A 618 -18.66 -10.51 12.19
C GLU A 618 -17.38 -9.74 12.56
N LEU A 619 -16.64 -9.21 11.58
CA LEU A 619 -15.46 -8.36 11.81
C LEU A 619 -15.81 -7.08 12.59
N VAL A 620 -16.94 -6.43 12.29
CA VAL A 620 -17.44 -5.27 13.06
C VAL A 620 -17.74 -5.70 14.49
N ASN A 621 -18.47 -6.79 14.70
CA ASN A 621 -18.86 -7.24 16.04
C ASN A 621 -17.63 -7.60 16.90
N ILE A 622 -16.60 -8.20 16.30
CA ILE A 622 -15.39 -8.59 17.02
C ILE A 622 -14.47 -7.37 17.29
N TYR A 623 -14.27 -6.49 16.30
CA TYR A 623 -13.21 -5.46 16.37
C TYR A 623 -13.68 -4.02 16.57
N ALA A 624 -14.98 -3.73 16.46
CA ALA A 624 -15.52 -2.39 16.71
C ALA A 624 -15.11 -1.86 18.08
N LYS A 625 -15.13 -2.72 19.11
CA LYS A 625 -14.74 -2.36 20.48
C LYS A 625 -13.29 -1.84 20.54
N GLN A 626 -12.37 -2.47 19.82
CA GLN A 626 -10.96 -2.05 19.82
C GLN A 626 -10.76 -0.71 19.11
N PHE A 627 -11.45 -0.49 17.98
CA PHE A 627 -11.43 0.80 17.32
C PHE A 627 -11.98 1.92 18.20
N ASN A 628 -13.10 1.64 18.85
CA ASN A 628 -13.71 2.54 19.81
C ASN A 628 -12.75 2.88 20.96
N THR A 629 -12.12 1.89 21.59
CA THR A 629 -11.12 2.13 22.65
C THR A 629 -9.94 2.96 22.14
N ARG A 630 -9.47 2.71 20.91
CA ARG A 630 -8.35 3.45 20.32
C ARG A 630 -8.67 4.93 20.09
N ILE A 631 -9.88 5.25 19.61
CA ILE A 631 -10.32 6.64 19.43
C ILE A 631 -10.32 7.38 20.78
N GLU A 632 -10.79 6.75 21.85
CA GLU A 632 -10.80 7.34 23.19
C GLU A 632 -9.39 7.62 23.71
N GLN A 633 -8.49 6.65 23.59
CA GLN A 633 -7.08 6.81 23.96
C GLN A 633 -6.44 7.95 23.19
N PHE A 634 -6.64 8.02 21.87
CA PHE A 634 -6.10 9.08 21.04
C PHE A 634 -6.61 10.47 21.49
N ARG A 635 -7.90 10.58 21.84
CA ARG A 635 -8.48 11.83 22.32
C ARG A 635 -7.91 12.27 23.67
N ARG A 636 -7.79 11.35 24.64
CA ARG A 636 -7.22 11.65 25.96
C ARG A 636 -5.78 12.15 25.84
N ASN A 637 -4.95 11.43 25.10
CA ASN A 637 -3.54 11.79 24.90
C ASN A 637 -3.36 13.17 24.26
N ARG A 638 -4.29 13.60 23.37
CA ARG A 638 -4.25 14.94 22.78
C ARG A 638 -4.74 16.04 23.71
N ALA A 639 -5.74 15.76 24.54
CA ALA A 639 -6.24 16.71 25.54
C ALA A 639 -5.21 16.98 26.65
N GLU A 640 -4.35 16.01 26.94
CA GLU A 640 -3.28 16.11 27.96
C GLU A 640 -1.96 16.69 27.41
N SER A 641 -1.86 16.95 26.09
CA SER A 641 -0.65 17.51 25.49
C SER A 641 -0.58 19.02 25.72
N PRO A 642 0.51 19.56 26.31
CA PRO A 642 0.63 20.99 26.69
C PRO A 642 0.76 21.96 25.50
N THR A 643 0.59 21.50 24.27
CA THR A 643 0.71 22.30 23.03
C THR A 643 -0.58 22.38 22.21
N ALA A 644 -1.70 21.87 22.73
CA ALA A 644 -3.01 21.88 22.07
C ALA A 644 -3.77 23.19 22.31
#